data_AF-A0AA39FQM1-F1
#
_entry.id   AF-A0AA39FQM1-F1
#
_cell.length_a   1.000
_cell.length_b   1.000
_cell.length_c   1.000
_cell.angle_alpha   90.00
_cell.angle_beta   90.00
_cell.angle_gamma   90.00
#
_symmetry.space_group_name_H-M   'P 1'
#
loop_
_entity.id
_entity.type
_entity.pdbx_description
1 polymer ?
#
loop_
_entity_poly.entity_id
_entity_poly.type
_entity_poly.pdbx_seq_one_letter_code
_entity_poly.pdbx_strand_id
1 'polypeptide(L)'
;MLQIRKKMTDHQLESLIKWLNTFDLIAEHSSPQDISDGAALAEALAQIAPEWFTNAWQSKIKTDVGSNWRLRVSNLKKIVEAVMEYYSECLNQPLSGYIKPDASKIGEHYDGTELRRLLQLILGCAVNCTHKQQYITRIMKMEEAIQQAIMQNIQELEVSMNGPRVSLGASLNVEAINIDGGNNEKLLSELQAAVDLKDQLGQRCHELDQQLSLLQEERATLMSENKKLRERLDEYDNANQSLPSLKYSALRKQVEDLKDEIFKIETSRDDYRLKNDLLTKEVFELQSKQEELQKVADEANNLKDELDALRETADKASKYELTIESYKKKMEDLSDLKRQVKILEDKNMEYMQTKIEYEEEIKRASTIRNHLEICKQQLAECQRKYDEQINKYDKLEFEAKKLEAQLSSAHREKERLIIERDALKETNEELKCTQLHTAENTTPTMLHTVSNTELISPEIKEKLVLLEHENKMLRLEQLGHDEKLPTIQALLDDSEQRLNALRDKHRKATQKIMELENKLEEVNEHRREQNRDSKLDNNGLQYKILQLQNEGKQLQIERDRLVLQIEEKETTIQTLKQKITTLNESITRKEYENAAMEERSKKYIEKAKAVIKSMDPKQSNYPCELVLLRNQVIEKRKIIDEMERSLKESKLLSEMEEKLMISAFYQLGFTCQREIADQRLANFSSSQGNSFLARQRQPSARRTIHSSVYNSK
;
A
#
# COMPACT_ATOMS: atom_id res chain seq x y z
N MET A 1 -41.44 -17.24 -12.79
CA MET A 1 -40.45 -16.56 -13.66
C MET A 1 -39.02 -17.04 -13.41
N LEU A 2 -38.22 -16.45 -12.51
CA LEU A 2 -36.77 -16.74 -12.39
C LEU A 2 -36.41 -18.23 -12.32
N GLN A 3 -37.11 -19.02 -11.49
CA GLN A 3 -36.85 -20.46 -11.33
C GLN A 3 -37.19 -21.31 -12.58
N ILE A 4 -38.11 -20.83 -13.43
CA ILE A 4 -38.42 -21.45 -14.73
C ILE A 4 -37.31 -21.11 -15.73
N ARG A 5 -36.87 -19.84 -15.76
CA ARG A 5 -35.77 -19.39 -16.63
C ARG A 5 -34.48 -20.16 -16.33
N LYS A 6 -34.17 -20.37 -15.04
CA LYS A 6 -33.00 -21.16 -14.64
C LYS A 6 -33.11 -22.61 -15.13
N LYS A 7 -34.22 -23.31 -14.86
CA LYS A 7 -34.43 -24.68 -15.36
C LYS A 7 -34.29 -24.81 -16.88
N MET A 8 -34.71 -23.80 -17.64
CA MET A 8 -34.54 -23.77 -19.10
C MET A 8 -33.06 -23.70 -19.49
N THR A 9 -32.28 -22.82 -18.86
CA THR A 9 -30.83 -22.69 -19.07
C THR A 9 -30.06 -23.94 -18.63
N ASP A 10 -30.43 -24.53 -17.49
CA ASP A 10 -29.84 -25.77 -16.98
C ASP A 10 -30.05 -26.93 -17.99
N HIS A 11 -31.25 -27.06 -18.57
CA HIS A 11 -31.55 -28.07 -19.59
C HIS A 11 -30.85 -27.80 -20.94
N GLN A 12 -30.78 -26.53 -21.38
CA GLN A 12 -30.02 -26.17 -22.59
C GLN A 12 -28.52 -26.46 -22.44
N LEU A 13 -27.94 -26.27 -21.25
CA LEU A 13 -26.57 -26.66 -20.94
C LEU A 13 -26.39 -28.19 -21.00
N GLU A 14 -27.28 -28.95 -20.36
CA GLU A 14 -27.24 -30.42 -20.36
C GLU A 14 -27.24 -30.99 -21.79
N SER A 15 -28.06 -30.44 -22.68
CA SER A 15 -28.11 -30.82 -24.10
C SER A 15 -26.82 -30.49 -24.87
N LEU A 16 -26.15 -29.37 -24.56
CA LEU A 16 -24.83 -29.04 -25.12
C LEU A 16 -23.71 -29.94 -24.57
N ILE A 17 -23.79 -30.35 -23.29
CA ILE A 17 -22.86 -31.33 -22.72
C ILE A 17 -23.07 -32.70 -23.35
N LYS A 18 -24.31 -33.14 -23.58
CA LYS A 18 -24.60 -34.38 -24.32
C LYS A 18 -24.09 -34.34 -25.76
N TRP A 19 -24.04 -33.17 -26.39
CA TRP A 19 -23.39 -32.98 -27.69
C TRP A 19 -21.86 -33.07 -27.60
N LEU A 20 -21.24 -32.44 -26.59
CA LEU A 20 -19.80 -32.56 -26.34
C LEU A 20 -19.40 -34.00 -25.97
N ASN A 21 -20.25 -34.76 -25.29
CA ASN A 21 -20.10 -36.20 -25.02
C ASN A 21 -20.18 -37.07 -26.28
N THR A 22 -20.51 -36.50 -27.45
CA THR A 22 -20.27 -37.19 -28.72
C THR A 22 -18.82 -37.05 -29.18
N PHE A 23 -18.04 -36.16 -28.57
CA PHE A 23 -16.59 -35.97 -28.74
C PHE A 23 -15.81 -37.24 -28.37
N ASP A 24 -14.96 -37.72 -29.27
CA ASP A 24 -13.94 -38.71 -28.97
C ASP A 24 -12.73 -37.99 -28.32
N LEU A 25 -12.92 -37.56 -27.05
CA LEU A 25 -12.00 -36.72 -26.26
C LEU A 25 -11.23 -37.52 -25.19
N ILE A 26 -10.09 -37.00 -24.73
CA ILE A 26 -9.24 -37.58 -23.68
C ILE A 26 -9.58 -36.98 -22.31
N ALA A 27 -9.82 -35.67 -22.25
CA ALA A 27 -10.19 -34.98 -21.02
C ALA A 27 -11.62 -35.33 -20.55
N GLU A 28 -11.85 -35.34 -19.24
CA GLU A 28 -13.19 -35.56 -18.66
C GLU A 28 -14.14 -34.40 -19.01
N HIS A 29 -15.37 -34.73 -19.41
CA HIS A 29 -16.32 -33.75 -19.96
C HIS A 29 -17.80 -34.08 -19.67
N SER A 30 -18.08 -34.98 -18.72
CA SER A 30 -19.44 -35.44 -18.43
C SER A 30 -20.26 -34.46 -17.58
N SER A 31 -19.60 -33.55 -16.85
CA SER A 31 -20.23 -32.56 -15.98
C SER A 31 -19.76 -31.12 -16.30
N PRO A 32 -20.56 -30.10 -15.92
CA PRO A 32 -20.13 -28.70 -16.02
C PRO A 32 -18.81 -28.39 -15.30
N GLN A 33 -18.50 -29.13 -14.23
CA GLN A 33 -17.29 -28.95 -13.43
C GLN A 33 -16.03 -29.42 -14.17
N ASP A 34 -16.12 -30.55 -14.87
CA ASP A 34 -15.01 -31.16 -15.62
C ASP A 34 -14.60 -30.23 -16.77
N ILE A 35 -15.59 -29.81 -17.58
CA ILE A 35 -15.41 -28.93 -18.74
C ILE A 35 -14.85 -27.54 -18.34
N SER A 36 -15.06 -27.11 -17.09
CA SER A 36 -14.64 -25.79 -16.59
C SER A 36 -13.14 -25.61 -16.41
N ASP A 37 -12.29 -26.60 -16.70
CA ASP A 37 -10.83 -26.42 -16.81
C ASP A 37 -10.36 -25.99 -18.21
N GLY A 38 -11.21 -26.18 -19.24
CA GLY A 38 -10.96 -25.87 -20.64
C GLY A 38 -10.25 -26.95 -21.46
N ALA A 39 -9.80 -28.06 -20.88
CA ALA A 39 -9.04 -29.10 -21.60
C ALA A 39 -9.90 -29.77 -22.68
N ALA A 40 -11.07 -30.29 -22.31
CA ALA A 40 -12.02 -30.92 -23.25
C ALA A 40 -12.50 -29.95 -24.35
N LEU A 41 -12.65 -28.66 -24.03
CA LEU A 41 -13.02 -27.63 -25.01
C LEU A 41 -11.91 -27.39 -26.04
N ALA A 42 -10.65 -27.42 -25.61
CA ALA A 42 -9.50 -27.26 -26.50
C ALA A 42 -9.30 -28.50 -27.40
N GLU A 43 -9.52 -29.71 -26.88
CA GLU A 43 -9.53 -30.95 -27.67
C GLU A 43 -10.66 -30.95 -28.72
N ALA A 44 -11.88 -30.58 -28.33
CA ALA A 44 -13.00 -30.49 -29.27
C ALA A 44 -12.76 -29.45 -30.37
N LEU A 45 -12.20 -28.28 -30.03
CA LEU A 45 -11.85 -27.25 -31.01
C LEU A 45 -10.74 -27.69 -31.98
N ALA A 46 -9.72 -28.41 -31.48
CA ALA A 46 -8.67 -29.01 -32.31
C ALA A 46 -9.22 -30.07 -33.28
N GLN A 47 -10.33 -30.75 -32.95
CA GLN A 47 -11.04 -31.62 -33.89
C GLN A 47 -11.92 -30.82 -34.88
N ILE A 48 -12.59 -29.75 -34.44
CA ILE A 48 -13.52 -28.94 -35.25
C ILE A 48 -12.84 -28.25 -36.43
N ALA A 49 -11.70 -27.61 -36.18
CA ALA A 49 -10.95 -26.87 -37.18
C ALA A 49 -9.44 -26.94 -36.88
N PRO A 50 -8.79 -28.10 -37.11
CA PRO A 50 -7.34 -28.29 -36.91
C PRO A 50 -6.47 -27.32 -37.72
N GLU A 51 -7.01 -26.73 -38.78
CA GLU A 51 -6.40 -25.64 -39.56
C GLU A 51 -6.14 -24.37 -38.73
N TRP A 52 -6.91 -24.14 -37.66
CA TRP A 52 -6.81 -22.97 -36.78
C TRP A 52 -6.40 -23.35 -35.36
N PHE A 53 -7.13 -24.29 -34.74
CA PHE A 53 -6.89 -24.80 -33.40
C PHE A 53 -5.80 -25.89 -33.38
N THR A 54 -4.68 -25.59 -34.05
CA THR A 54 -3.54 -26.48 -34.24
C THR A 54 -3.00 -27.06 -32.92
N ASN A 55 -2.29 -28.20 -32.97
CA ASN A 55 -1.61 -28.79 -31.82
C ASN A 55 -0.66 -27.80 -31.09
N ALA A 56 -0.10 -26.83 -31.84
CA ALA A 56 0.75 -25.75 -31.30
C ALA A 56 -0.04 -24.66 -30.56
N TRP A 57 -1.33 -24.48 -30.86
CA TRP A 57 -2.27 -23.72 -30.04
C TRP A 57 -2.74 -24.54 -28.84
N GLN A 58 -3.15 -25.80 -29.06
CA GLN A 58 -3.69 -26.69 -28.03
C GLN A 58 -2.71 -26.90 -26.86
N SER A 59 -1.42 -27.08 -27.15
CA SER A 59 -0.34 -27.21 -26.14
C SER A 59 -0.11 -25.94 -25.28
N LYS A 60 -0.75 -24.80 -25.59
CA LYS A 60 -0.79 -23.62 -24.72
C LYS A 60 -1.84 -23.74 -23.61
N ILE A 61 -2.78 -24.68 -23.73
CA ILE A 61 -3.77 -25.03 -22.72
C ILE A 61 -3.14 -26.06 -21.79
N LYS A 62 -3.27 -25.86 -20.46
CA LYS A 62 -2.73 -26.81 -19.48
C LYS A 62 -3.76 -27.88 -19.14
N THR A 63 -3.38 -29.14 -19.22
CA THR A 63 -4.09 -30.26 -18.59
C THR A 63 -3.86 -30.26 -17.08
N ASP A 64 -4.52 -31.17 -16.36
CA ASP A 64 -4.21 -31.53 -14.96
C ASP A 64 -4.29 -30.35 -13.97
N VAL A 65 -5.17 -29.38 -14.25
CA VAL A 65 -5.29 -28.13 -13.48
C VAL A 65 -5.90 -28.34 -12.08
N GLY A 66 -6.74 -29.36 -11.93
CA GLY A 66 -7.43 -29.69 -10.69
C GLY A 66 -8.24 -28.51 -10.13
N SER A 67 -8.05 -28.22 -8.83
CA SER A 67 -8.75 -27.15 -8.12
C SER A 67 -8.18 -25.74 -8.33
N ASN A 68 -7.13 -25.57 -9.15
CA ASN A 68 -6.48 -24.27 -9.34
C ASN A 68 -7.27 -23.37 -10.31
N TRP A 69 -8.33 -22.74 -9.79
CA TRP A 69 -9.24 -21.89 -10.56
C TRP A 69 -8.53 -20.80 -11.40
N ARG A 70 -7.40 -20.24 -10.95
CA ARG A 70 -6.66 -19.22 -11.70
C ARG A 70 -6.09 -19.76 -13.02
N LEU A 71 -5.64 -21.02 -13.02
CA LEU A 71 -5.17 -21.68 -14.23
C LEU A 71 -6.35 -22.05 -15.14
N ARG A 72 -7.49 -22.46 -14.59
CA ARG A 72 -8.73 -22.70 -15.36
C ARG A 72 -9.21 -21.45 -16.08
N VAL A 73 -9.31 -20.32 -15.36
CA VAL A 73 -9.60 -19.01 -15.96
C VAL A 73 -8.56 -18.63 -17.03
N SER A 74 -7.28 -18.98 -16.84
CA SER A 74 -6.24 -18.73 -17.84
C SER A 74 -6.31 -19.64 -19.09
N ASN A 75 -6.84 -20.85 -18.98
CA ASN A 75 -7.14 -21.72 -20.12
C ASN A 75 -8.38 -21.17 -20.86
N LEU A 76 -9.47 -20.96 -20.13
CA LEU A 76 -10.74 -20.48 -20.66
C LEU A 76 -10.63 -19.13 -21.37
N LYS A 77 -9.78 -18.20 -20.90
CA LYS A 77 -9.51 -16.95 -21.63
C LYS A 77 -8.93 -17.18 -23.02
N LYS A 78 -7.89 -18.02 -23.15
CA LYS A 78 -7.29 -18.36 -24.45
C LYS A 78 -8.28 -19.04 -25.40
N ILE A 79 -9.18 -19.86 -24.84
CA ILE A 79 -10.23 -20.56 -25.60
C ILE A 79 -11.28 -19.56 -26.10
N VAL A 80 -11.79 -18.70 -25.21
CA VAL A 80 -12.73 -17.63 -25.58
C VAL A 80 -12.10 -16.67 -26.59
N GLU A 81 -10.83 -16.29 -26.42
CA GLU A 81 -10.11 -15.40 -27.34
C GLU A 81 -9.96 -16.06 -28.73
N ALA A 82 -9.39 -17.26 -28.82
CA ALA A 82 -9.17 -17.94 -30.10
C ALA A 82 -10.48 -18.34 -30.83
N VAL A 83 -11.57 -18.58 -30.09
CA VAL A 83 -12.91 -18.79 -30.68
C VAL A 83 -13.47 -17.49 -31.26
N MET A 84 -13.37 -16.37 -30.53
CA MET A 84 -13.80 -15.06 -31.06
C MET A 84 -12.98 -14.66 -32.29
N GLU A 85 -11.68 -14.92 -32.29
CA GLU A 85 -10.77 -14.70 -33.42
C GLU A 85 -11.13 -15.57 -34.64
N TYR A 86 -11.43 -16.87 -34.44
CA TYR A 86 -11.90 -17.77 -35.50
C TYR A 86 -13.20 -17.27 -36.17
N TYR A 87 -14.11 -16.71 -35.38
CA TYR A 87 -15.34 -16.10 -35.88
C TYR A 87 -15.08 -14.87 -36.76
N SER A 88 -14.18 -13.99 -36.35
CA SER A 88 -13.85 -12.78 -37.11
C SER A 88 -13.00 -13.05 -38.35
N GLU A 89 -11.98 -13.91 -38.25
CA GLU A 89 -10.94 -14.06 -39.28
C GLU A 89 -11.17 -15.25 -40.23
N CYS A 90 -11.66 -16.38 -39.73
CA CYS A 90 -11.93 -17.55 -40.57
C CYS A 90 -13.36 -17.58 -41.09
N LEU A 91 -14.36 -17.39 -40.21
CA LEU A 91 -15.77 -17.44 -40.59
C LEU A 91 -16.27 -16.13 -41.22
N ASN A 92 -15.54 -15.02 -41.08
CA ASN A 92 -15.95 -13.68 -41.52
C ASN A 92 -17.32 -13.25 -40.96
N GLN A 93 -17.64 -13.69 -39.73
CA GLN A 93 -18.91 -13.46 -39.06
C GLN A 93 -18.68 -12.68 -37.75
N PRO A 94 -18.63 -11.33 -37.77
CA PRO A 94 -18.30 -10.53 -36.61
C PRO A 94 -19.39 -10.62 -35.54
N LEU A 95 -19.03 -11.14 -34.35
CA LEU A 95 -19.87 -11.37 -33.18
C LEU A 95 -20.33 -10.07 -32.46
N SER A 96 -20.63 -9.01 -33.22
CA SER A 96 -20.90 -7.65 -32.73
C SER A 96 -22.11 -7.52 -31.79
N GLY A 97 -23.12 -8.38 -31.93
CA GLY A 97 -24.28 -8.46 -31.03
C GLY A 97 -24.19 -9.54 -29.94
N TYR A 98 -23.15 -10.37 -29.92
CA TYR A 98 -23.05 -11.52 -29.01
C TYR A 98 -22.34 -11.16 -27.69
N ILE A 99 -22.88 -11.65 -26.56
CA ILE A 99 -22.29 -11.42 -25.23
C ILE A 99 -21.11 -12.38 -25.02
N LYS A 100 -19.88 -11.87 -25.16
CA LYS A 100 -18.62 -12.63 -24.92
C LYS A 100 -18.69 -13.39 -23.57
N PRO A 101 -18.47 -14.72 -23.54
CA PRO A 101 -18.56 -15.51 -22.30
C PRO A 101 -17.55 -15.07 -21.23
N ASP A 102 -17.99 -14.99 -19.97
CA ASP A 102 -17.11 -14.63 -18.86
C ASP A 102 -16.32 -15.84 -18.34
N ALA A 103 -15.11 -16.03 -18.88
CA ALA A 103 -14.14 -17.04 -18.47
C ALA A 103 -13.82 -17.03 -16.96
N SER A 104 -13.99 -15.89 -16.26
CA SER A 104 -13.76 -15.80 -14.81
C SER A 104 -14.86 -16.53 -14.03
N LYS A 105 -16.14 -16.28 -14.34
CA LYS A 105 -17.28 -16.93 -13.66
C LYS A 105 -17.31 -18.44 -13.90
N ILE A 106 -16.94 -18.90 -15.10
CA ILE A 106 -16.82 -20.33 -15.40
C ILE A 106 -15.71 -20.94 -14.53
N GLY A 107 -14.49 -20.42 -14.61
CA GLY A 107 -13.33 -21.02 -13.94
C GLY A 107 -13.33 -20.93 -12.41
N GLU A 108 -13.96 -19.90 -11.83
CA GLU A 108 -14.03 -19.65 -10.37
C GLU A 108 -15.33 -20.14 -9.71
N HIS A 109 -16.47 -20.11 -10.41
CA HIS A 109 -17.79 -20.39 -9.81
C HIS A 109 -18.59 -21.51 -10.52
N TYR A 110 -18.07 -22.08 -11.61
CA TYR A 110 -18.77 -23.06 -12.45
C TYR A 110 -20.13 -22.53 -12.98
N ASP A 111 -20.20 -21.25 -13.38
CA ASP A 111 -21.44 -20.64 -13.87
C ASP A 111 -21.90 -21.28 -15.19
N GLY A 112 -22.88 -22.19 -15.08
CA GLY A 112 -23.51 -22.88 -16.21
C GLY A 112 -24.12 -21.94 -17.25
N THR A 113 -24.46 -20.70 -16.91
CA THR A 113 -24.98 -19.70 -17.85
C THR A 113 -23.91 -19.26 -18.84
N GLU A 114 -22.70 -18.98 -18.34
CA GLU A 114 -21.56 -18.57 -19.16
C GLU A 114 -20.94 -19.78 -19.87
N LEU A 115 -20.91 -20.95 -19.21
CA LEU A 115 -20.47 -22.20 -19.84
C LEU A 115 -21.38 -22.59 -21.01
N ARG A 116 -22.71 -22.41 -20.89
CA ARG A 116 -23.66 -22.59 -22.00
C ARG A 116 -23.28 -21.69 -23.19
N ARG A 117 -22.98 -20.40 -22.95
CA ARG A 117 -22.56 -19.47 -24.03
C ARG A 117 -21.27 -19.92 -24.71
N LEU A 118 -20.28 -20.37 -23.94
CA LEU A 118 -19.03 -20.87 -24.51
C LEU A 118 -19.24 -22.14 -25.35
N LEU A 119 -20.04 -23.10 -24.85
CA LEU A 119 -20.42 -24.29 -25.61
C LEU A 119 -21.27 -23.95 -26.86
N GLN A 120 -22.14 -22.94 -26.78
CA GLN A 120 -22.93 -22.45 -27.92
C GLN A 120 -22.03 -21.88 -29.03
N LEU A 121 -20.99 -21.11 -28.69
CA LEU A 121 -19.99 -20.66 -29.68
C LEU A 121 -19.19 -21.83 -30.27
N ILE A 122 -18.79 -22.82 -29.47
CA ILE A 122 -18.03 -23.98 -29.96
C ILE A 122 -18.89 -24.88 -30.87
N LEU A 123 -20.17 -25.07 -30.54
CA LEU A 123 -21.17 -25.66 -31.43
C LEU A 123 -21.31 -24.86 -32.74
N GLY A 124 -21.36 -23.53 -32.63
CA GLY A 124 -21.41 -22.63 -33.76
C GLY A 124 -20.19 -22.73 -34.68
N CYS A 125 -18.98 -22.92 -34.12
CA CYS A 125 -17.79 -23.28 -34.90
C CYS A 125 -17.98 -24.61 -35.63
N ALA A 126 -18.47 -25.65 -34.93
CA ALA A 126 -18.64 -26.99 -35.49
C ALA A 126 -19.64 -27.07 -36.66
N VAL A 127 -20.70 -26.24 -36.67
CA VAL A 127 -21.66 -26.19 -37.78
C VAL A 127 -21.26 -25.22 -38.90
N ASN A 128 -20.21 -24.43 -38.72
CA ASN A 128 -19.70 -23.50 -39.75
C ASN A 128 -18.31 -23.84 -40.30
N CYS A 129 -17.56 -24.76 -39.68
CA CYS A 129 -16.22 -25.16 -40.12
C CYS A 129 -16.21 -25.88 -41.48
N THR A 130 -15.00 -26.09 -42.01
CA THR A 130 -14.71 -26.84 -43.23
C THR A 130 -15.39 -28.22 -43.28
N HIS A 131 -15.42 -28.93 -42.15
CA HIS A 131 -15.95 -30.30 -42.03
C HIS A 131 -17.38 -30.37 -41.45
N LYS A 132 -18.13 -29.24 -41.44
CA LYS A 132 -19.44 -29.11 -40.77
C LYS A 132 -20.46 -30.23 -41.01
N GLN A 133 -20.47 -30.85 -42.19
CA GLN A 133 -21.39 -31.95 -42.49
C GLN A 133 -21.19 -33.16 -41.56
N GLN A 134 -19.97 -33.42 -41.08
CA GLN A 134 -19.69 -34.45 -40.08
C GLN A 134 -20.38 -34.15 -38.75
N TYR A 135 -20.27 -32.90 -38.27
CA TYR A 135 -20.88 -32.47 -37.01
C TYR A 135 -22.41 -32.38 -37.09
N ILE A 136 -22.95 -31.86 -38.20
CA ILE A 136 -24.40 -31.86 -38.47
C ILE A 136 -24.93 -33.31 -38.52
N THR A 137 -24.24 -34.23 -39.18
CA THR A 137 -24.61 -35.66 -39.20
C THR A 137 -24.49 -36.31 -37.82
N ARG A 138 -23.56 -35.86 -36.95
CA ARG A 138 -23.43 -36.35 -35.56
C ARG A 138 -24.60 -35.85 -34.70
N ILE A 139 -25.01 -34.58 -34.87
CA ILE A 139 -26.21 -33.99 -34.24
C ILE A 139 -27.49 -34.74 -34.67
N MET A 140 -27.66 -35.02 -35.96
CA MET A 140 -28.83 -35.73 -36.51
C MET A 140 -28.95 -37.20 -36.06
N LYS A 141 -27.95 -37.74 -35.34
CA LYS A 141 -27.99 -39.08 -34.71
C LYS A 141 -28.32 -39.04 -33.21
N MET A 142 -28.51 -37.86 -32.63
CA MET A 142 -28.87 -37.68 -31.22
C MET A 142 -30.39 -37.83 -30.99
N GLU A 143 -30.80 -37.92 -29.73
CA GLU A 143 -32.23 -37.91 -29.33
C GLU A 143 -32.93 -36.62 -29.79
N GLU A 144 -34.18 -36.70 -30.24
CA GLU A 144 -34.93 -35.57 -30.83
C GLU A 144 -34.99 -34.35 -29.89
N ALA A 145 -35.22 -34.55 -28.59
CA ALA A 145 -35.22 -33.47 -27.60
C ALA A 145 -33.88 -32.72 -27.54
N ILE A 146 -32.77 -33.43 -27.73
CA ILE A 146 -31.43 -32.84 -27.80
C ILE A 146 -31.23 -32.14 -29.14
N GLN A 147 -31.69 -32.71 -30.26
CA GLN A 147 -31.65 -32.06 -31.58
C GLN A 147 -32.41 -30.72 -31.58
N GLN A 148 -33.63 -30.68 -31.02
CA GLN A 148 -34.43 -29.48 -30.89
C GLN A 148 -33.72 -28.42 -30.01
N ALA A 149 -33.12 -28.83 -28.89
CA ALA A 149 -32.34 -27.94 -28.04
C ALA A 149 -31.08 -27.39 -28.75
N ILE A 150 -30.34 -28.22 -29.49
CA ILE A 150 -29.17 -27.80 -30.27
C ILE A 150 -29.58 -26.81 -31.37
N MET A 151 -30.65 -27.10 -32.13
CA MET A 151 -31.18 -26.20 -33.15
C MET A 151 -31.59 -24.84 -32.57
N GLN A 152 -32.22 -24.81 -31.39
CA GLN A 152 -32.55 -23.56 -30.70
C GLN A 152 -31.29 -22.79 -30.27
N ASN A 153 -30.22 -23.46 -29.83
CA ASN A 153 -28.94 -22.81 -29.51
C ASN A 153 -28.28 -22.20 -30.77
N ILE A 154 -28.38 -22.85 -31.93
CA ILE A 154 -27.88 -22.31 -33.21
C ILE A 154 -28.70 -21.09 -33.65
N GLN A 155 -30.04 -21.18 -33.63
CA GLN A 155 -30.92 -20.06 -33.99
C GLN A 155 -30.74 -18.83 -33.07
N GLU A 156 -30.59 -19.05 -31.75
CA GLU A 156 -30.30 -17.97 -30.79
C GLU A 156 -28.96 -17.29 -31.08
N LEU A 157 -27.97 -18.04 -31.57
CA LEU A 157 -26.67 -17.51 -31.98
C LEU A 157 -26.78 -16.71 -33.29
N GLU A 158 -27.40 -17.28 -34.33
CA GLU A 158 -27.60 -16.61 -35.63
C GLU A 158 -28.38 -15.29 -35.52
N VAL A 159 -29.45 -15.25 -34.71
CA VAL A 159 -30.23 -14.02 -34.45
C VAL A 159 -29.40 -12.99 -33.68
N SER A 160 -28.53 -13.44 -32.75
CA SER A 160 -27.61 -12.55 -32.02
C SER A 160 -26.47 -12.00 -32.88
N MET A 161 -26.21 -12.60 -34.03
CA MET A 161 -25.14 -12.19 -34.97
C MET A 161 -25.66 -11.31 -36.10
N ASN A 162 -26.83 -11.64 -36.67
CA ASN A 162 -27.37 -11.00 -37.87
C ASN A 162 -28.52 -10.00 -37.58
N GLY A 163 -28.97 -9.89 -36.33
CA GLY A 163 -30.13 -9.10 -35.95
C GLY A 163 -31.46 -9.71 -36.44
N PRO A 164 -32.60 -9.01 -36.23
CA PRO A 164 -33.93 -9.54 -36.56
C PRO A 164 -34.23 -9.48 -38.06
N ARG A 165 -33.69 -10.44 -38.83
CA ARG A 165 -34.20 -10.76 -40.18
C ARG A 165 -35.37 -11.75 -40.10
N VAL A 166 -36.37 -11.52 -40.94
CA VAL A 166 -37.63 -12.29 -40.95
C VAL A 166 -37.38 -13.72 -41.46
N SER A 167 -37.89 -14.71 -40.72
CA SER A 167 -37.84 -16.13 -41.09
C SER A 167 -38.77 -16.45 -42.26
N LEU A 168 -38.29 -17.22 -43.24
CA LEU A 168 -39.14 -17.91 -44.20
C LEU A 168 -38.47 -19.19 -44.75
N GLY A 169 -39.21 -20.29 -44.76
CA GLY A 169 -38.99 -21.42 -45.69
C GLY A 169 -37.93 -22.45 -45.31
N ALA A 170 -38.32 -23.51 -44.60
CA ALA A 170 -37.57 -24.76 -44.56
C ALA A 170 -38.13 -25.75 -45.61
N SER A 171 -37.25 -26.45 -46.34
CA SER A 171 -37.54 -27.68 -47.11
C SER A 171 -36.23 -28.42 -47.44
N LEU A 172 -36.33 -29.72 -47.73
CA LEU A 172 -35.22 -30.68 -47.64
C LEU A 172 -34.83 -31.34 -48.98
N ASN A 173 -33.68 -32.02 -48.93
CA ASN A 173 -33.05 -32.91 -49.93
C ASN A 173 -32.32 -32.19 -51.09
N VAL A 174 -31.05 -32.49 -51.45
CA VAL A 174 -30.31 -33.78 -51.62
C VAL A 174 -30.82 -34.50 -52.89
N GLU A 175 -30.00 -34.83 -53.91
CA GLU A 175 -28.59 -35.26 -53.93
C GLU A 175 -27.90 -35.02 -55.30
N ALA A 176 -26.60 -34.68 -55.35
CA ALA A 176 -25.64 -34.98 -56.45
C ALA A 176 -24.24 -34.39 -56.14
N ILE A 177 -23.14 -35.12 -56.40
CA ILE A 177 -21.74 -34.70 -56.15
C ILE A 177 -20.85 -34.98 -57.37
N ASN A 178 -19.79 -34.15 -57.55
CA ASN A 178 -18.71 -34.22 -58.58
C ASN A 178 -19.14 -33.77 -59.99
N ILE A 179 -18.29 -33.37 -60.97
CA ILE A 179 -16.82 -33.55 -61.18
C ILE A 179 -16.11 -32.23 -61.62
N ASP A 180 -14.92 -31.99 -61.03
CA ASP A 180 -13.77 -31.16 -61.50
C ASP A 180 -13.85 -29.60 -61.57
N GLY A 181 -12.69 -28.97 -61.38
CA GLY A 181 -12.50 -27.54 -61.16
C GLY A 181 -12.15 -26.74 -62.42
N GLY A 182 -13.08 -25.90 -62.85
CA GLY A 182 -12.91 -24.95 -63.97
C GLY A 182 -14.25 -24.45 -64.52
N ASN A 183 -15.31 -25.25 -64.39
CA ASN A 183 -16.65 -24.88 -64.84
C ASN A 183 -17.39 -23.95 -63.87
N ASN A 184 -17.03 -23.88 -62.58
CA ASN A 184 -17.83 -23.19 -61.55
C ASN A 184 -18.18 -21.73 -61.88
N GLU A 185 -17.27 -20.97 -62.48
CA GLU A 185 -17.51 -19.55 -62.80
C GLU A 185 -18.52 -19.39 -63.96
N LYS A 186 -18.43 -20.26 -64.99
CA LYS A 186 -19.47 -20.36 -66.02
C LYS A 186 -20.79 -20.89 -65.47
N LEU A 187 -20.75 -21.93 -64.64
CA LEU A 187 -21.93 -22.57 -64.08
C LEU A 187 -22.68 -21.62 -63.13
N LEU A 188 -21.96 -20.76 -62.39
CA LEU A 188 -22.56 -19.64 -61.65
C LEU A 188 -23.21 -18.62 -62.60
N SER A 189 -22.55 -18.24 -63.70
CA SER A 189 -23.14 -17.32 -64.68
C SER A 189 -24.35 -17.89 -65.42
N GLU A 190 -24.34 -19.20 -65.74
CA GLU A 190 -25.44 -19.91 -66.40
C GLU A 190 -26.60 -20.18 -65.42
N LEU A 191 -26.31 -20.47 -64.16
CA LEU A 191 -27.31 -20.60 -63.09
C LEU A 191 -27.95 -19.23 -62.77
N GLN A 192 -27.17 -18.15 -62.71
CA GLN A 192 -27.70 -16.79 -62.56
C GLN A 192 -28.58 -16.43 -63.76
N ALA A 193 -28.11 -16.64 -64.99
CA ALA A 193 -28.92 -16.40 -66.18
C ALA A 193 -30.21 -17.25 -66.20
N ALA A 194 -30.18 -18.49 -65.71
CA ALA A 194 -31.37 -19.33 -65.56
C ALA A 194 -32.32 -18.83 -64.47
N VAL A 195 -31.81 -18.29 -63.35
CA VAL A 195 -32.61 -17.62 -62.31
C VAL A 195 -33.27 -16.35 -62.87
N ASP A 196 -32.49 -15.50 -63.53
CA ASP A 196 -32.97 -14.25 -64.16
C ASP A 196 -34.03 -14.52 -65.22
N LEU A 197 -33.84 -15.55 -66.06
CA LEU A 197 -34.80 -15.96 -67.10
C LEU A 197 -36.06 -16.59 -66.48
N LYS A 198 -35.93 -17.36 -65.39
CA LYS A 198 -37.07 -17.87 -64.61
C LYS A 198 -37.88 -16.71 -63.98
N ASP A 199 -37.22 -15.68 -63.48
CA ASP A 199 -37.89 -14.51 -62.88
C ASP A 199 -38.53 -13.59 -63.95
N GLN A 200 -37.90 -13.44 -65.12
CA GLN A 200 -38.50 -12.79 -66.30
C GLN A 200 -39.74 -13.55 -66.80
N LEU A 201 -39.71 -14.89 -66.84
CA LEU A 201 -40.88 -15.70 -67.16
C LEU A 201 -41.97 -15.56 -66.08
N GLY A 202 -41.60 -15.50 -64.80
CA GLY A 202 -42.52 -15.23 -63.70
C GLY A 202 -43.23 -13.87 -63.83
N GLN A 203 -42.47 -12.82 -64.13
CA GLN A 203 -43.02 -11.48 -64.43
C GLN A 203 -43.94 -11.52 -65.65
N ARG A 204 -43.53 -12.16 -66.75
CA ARG A 204 -44.34 -12.26 -67.98
C ARG A 204 -45.64 -13.04 -67.78
N CYS A 205 -45.64 -14.09 -66.96
CA CYS A 205 -46.88 -14.77 -66.55
C CYS A 205 -47.80 -13.83 -65.76
N HIS A 206 -47.25 -13.08 -64.80
CA HIS A 206 -48.03 -12.12 -64.01
C HIS A 206 -48.61 -10.97 -64.85
N GLU A 207 -47.85 -10.46 -65.83
CA GLU A 207 -48.32 -9.48 -66.83
C GLU A 207 -49.49 -10.05 -67.66
N LEU A 208 -49.38 -11.31 -68.11
CA LEU A 208 -50.43 -11.97 -68.89
C LEU A 208 -51.69 -12.25 -68.05
N ASP A 209 -51.55 -12.67 -66.80
CA ASP A 209 -52.68 -12.85 -65.87
C ASP A 209 -53.38 -11.50 -65.60
N GLN A 210 -52.62 -10.42 -65.42
CA GLN A 210 -53.17 -9.07 -65.27
C GLN A 210 -53.91 -8.61 -66.54
N GLN A 211 -53.34 -8.83 -67.72
CA GLN A 211 -54.01 -8.53 -69.00
C GLN A 211 -55.29 -9.36 -69.20
N LEU A 212 -55.28 -10.65 -68.85
CA LEU A 212 -56.46 -11.50 -68.88
C LEU A 212 -57.54 -11.03 -67.91
N SER A 213 -57.16 -10.55 -66.72
CA SER A 213 -58.11 -9.98 -65.75
C SER A 213 -58.75 -8.70 -66.29
N LEU A 214 -57.96 -7.78 -66.86
CA LEU A 214 -58.46 -6.54 -67.46
C LEU A 214 -59.39 -6.84 -68.66
N LEU A 215 -59.03 -7.77 -69.53
CA LEU A 215 -59.88 -8.19 -70.66
C LEU A 215 -61.18 -8.89 -70.22
N GLN A 216 -61.19 -9.57 -69.07
CA GLN A 216 -62.42 -10.11 -68.49
C GLN A 216 -63.34 -9.01 -67.93
N GLU A 217 -62.78 -7.97 -67.31
CA GLU A 217 -63.52 -6.80 -66.84
C GLU A 217 -64.06 -5.95 -68.00
N GLU A 218 -63.26 -5.73 -69.05
CA GLU A 218 -63.70 -5.10 -70.29
C GLU A 218 -64.83 -5.91 -70.95
N ARG A 219 -64.70 -7.23 -71.06
CA ARG A 219 -65.77 -8.08 -71.59
C ARG A 219 -67.04 -8.02 -70.71
N ALA A 220 -66.91 -7.92 -69.40
CA ALA A 220 -68.06 -7.82 -68.49
C ALA A 220 -68.78 -6.46 -68.61
N THR A 221 -68.02 -5.37 -68.72
CA THR A 221 -68.56 -4.01 -68.90
C THR A 221 -69.19 -3.84 -70.29
N LEU A 222 -68.54 -4.28 -71.36
CA LEU A 222 -69.11 -4.29 -72.72
C LEU A 222 -70.38 -5.15 -72.84
N MET A 223 -70.48 -6.27 -72.10
CA MET A 223 -71.70 -7.07 -72.01
C MET A 223 -72.82 -6.34 -71.23
N SER A 224 -72.47 -5.63 -70.15
CA SER A 224 -73.41 -4.77 -69.41
C SER A 224 -73.95 -3.64 -70.29
N GLU A 225 -73.08 -3.01 -71.09
CA GLU A 225 -73.45 -1.95 -72.02
C GLU A 225 -74.30 -2.48 -73.19
N ASN A 226 -73.91 -3.62 -73.80
CA ASN A 226 -74.74 -4.27 -74.83
C ASN A 226 -76.15 -4.59 -74.33
N LYS A 227 -76.30 -5.02 -73.07
CA LYS A 227 -77.60 -5.23 -72.45
C LYS A 227 -78.38 -3.92 -72.34
N LYS A 228 -77.79 -2.87 -71.75
CA LYS A 228 -78.41 -1.54 -71.60
C LYS A 228 -78.80 -0.90 -72.94
N LEU A 229 -78.00 -1.12 -73.99
CA LEU A 229 -78.27 -0.62 -75.34
C LEU A 229 -79.44 -1.36 -76.01
N ARG A 230 -79.61 -2.67 -75.76
CA ARG A 230 -80.79 -3.42 -76.21
C ARG A 230 -82.04 -2.98 -75.44
N GLU A 231 -81.95 -2.85 -74.12
CA GLU A 231 -83.05 -2.34 -73.28
C GLU A 231 -83.49 -0.94 -73.74
N ARG A 232 -82.54 -0.04 -74.07
CA ARG A 232 -82.84 1.27 -74.68
C ARG A 232 -83.43 1.21 -76.08
N LEU A 233 -83.11 0.19 -76.87
CA LEU A 233 -83.67 0.02 -78.22
C LEU A 233 -85.13 -0.44 -78.14
N ASP A 234 -85.42 -1.41 -77.26
CA ASP A 234 -86.78 -1.84 -76.93
C ASP A 234 -87.62 -0.67 -76.36
N GLU A 235 -87.04 0.19 -75.52
CA GLU A 235 -87.67 1.45 -75.07
C GLU A 235 -87.94 2.41 -76.24
N TYR A 236 -87.01 2.55 -77.19
CA TYR A 236 -87.15 3.48 -78.32
C TYR A 236 -88.26 3.08 -79.30
N ASP A 237 -88.37 1.78 -79.63
CA ASP A 237 -89.42 1.27 -80.51
C ASP A 237 -90.81 1.44 -79.88
N ASN A 238 -90.93 1.28 -78.55
CA ASN A 238 -92.16 1.61 -77.82
C ASN A 238 -92.42 3.14 -77.75
N ALA A 239 -91.38 3.97 -77.64
CA ALA A 239 -91.50 5.43 -77.51
C ALA A 239 -91.82 6.19 -78.82
N ASN A 240 -91.94 5.48 -79.95
CA ASN A 240 -92.20 6.09 -81.27
C ASN A 240 -93.68 6.44 -81.55
N GLN A 241 -94.62 6.07 -80.67
CA GLN A 241 -96.06 6.38 -80.83
C GLN A 241 -96.57 7.58 -79.99
N SER A 242 -95.85 8.71 -79.95
CA SER A 242 -96.44 9.96 -79.43
C SER A 242 -95.80 11.27 -79.92
N LEU A 243 -96.55 12.37 -79.74
CA LEU A 243 -96.46 13.64 -80.47
C LEU A 243 -95.10 14.40 -80.33
N PRO A 244 -94.63 15.08 -81.41
CA PRO A 244 -93.36 15.83 -81.39
C PRO A 244 -93.27 16.99 -80.36
N SER A 245 -94.40 17.64 -80.04
CA SER A 245 -94.43 18.88 -79.24
C SER A 245 -93.87 18.70 -77.82
N LEU A 246 -94.29 17.65 -77.12
CA LEU A 246 -93.82 17.34 -75.76
C LEU A 246 -92.34 16.97 -75.73
N LYS A 247 -91.86 16.21 -76.73
CA LYS A 247 -90.44 15.85 -76.87
C LYS A 247 -89.54 17.09 -77.00
N TYR A 248 -89.96 18.11 -77.75
CA TYR A 248 -89.19 19.36 -77.88
C TYR A 248 -89.11 20.17 -76.58
N SER A 249 -90.20 20.22 -75.79
CA SER A 249 -90.19 20.87 -74.47
C SER A 249 -89.32 20.13 -73.46
N ALA A 250 -89.35 18.79 -73.46
CA ALA A 250 -88.49 17.97 -72.60
C ALA A 250 -87.01 18.14 -72.94
N LEU A 251 -86.66 18.10 -74.24
CA LEU A 251 -85.30 18.35 -74.72
C LEU A 251 -84.79 19.75 -74.35
N ARG A 252 -85.63 20.80 -74.46
CA ARG A 252 -85.24 22.14 -74.01
C ARG A 252 -84.96 22.20 -72.51
N LYS A 253 -85.79 21.57 -71.68
CA LYS A 253 -85.53 21.52 -70.23
C LYS A 253 -84.22 20.77 -69.95
N GLN A 254 -84.02 19.61 -70.57
CA GLN A 254 -82.81 18.80 -70.41
C GLN A 254 -81.54 19.55 -70.83
N VAL A 255 -81.59 20.35 -71.89
CA VAL A 255 -80.47 21.23 -72.29
C VAL A 255 -80.18 22.32 -71.25
N GLU A 256 -81.20 22.87 -70.60
CA GLU A 256 -81.00 23.87 -69.53
C GLU A 256 -80.50 23.22 -68.24
N ASP A 257 -81.09 22.09 -67.81
CA ASP A 257 -80.63 21.28 -66.67
C ASP A 257 -79.15 20.90 -66.84
N LEU A 258 -78.73 20.51 -68.06
CA LEU A 258 -77.33 20.18 -68.38
C LEU A 258 -76.39 21.39 -68.38
N LYS A 259 -76.83 22.59 -68.80
CA LYS A 259 -76.01 23.81 -68.66
C LYS A 259 -75.77 24.14 -67.19
N ASP A 260 -76.82 24.01 -66.39
CA ASP A 260 -76.81 24.25 -64.96
C ASP A 260 -75.86 23.28 -64.23
N GLU A 261 -75.81 22.02 -64.68
CA GLU A 261 -74.88 21.01 -64.21
C GLU A 261 -73.44 21.26 -64.68
N ILE A 262 -73.23 21.63 -65.95
CA ILE A 262 -71.93 22.07 -66.48
C ILE A 262 -71.39 23.25 -65.65
N PHE A 263 -72.18 24.30 -65.43
CA PHE A 263 -71.74 25.48 -64.67
C PHE A 263 -71.33 25.13 -63.22
N LYS A 264 -72.05 24.23 -62.56
CA LYS A 264 -71.70 23.70 -61.22
C LYS A 264 -70.39 22.90 -61.26
N ILE A 265 -70.23 22.04 -62.26
CA ILE A 265 -69.00 21.26 -62.48
C ILE A 265 -67.80 22.19 -62.75
N GLU A 266 -67.94 23.18 -63.63
CA GLU A 266 -66.88 24.15 -63.93
C GLU A 266 -66.49 25.00 -62.72
N THR A 267 -67.46 25.48 -61.95
CA THR A 267 -67.19 26.19 -60.69
C THR A 267 -66.40 25.31 -59.73
N SER A 268 -66.85 24.06 -59.51
CA SER A 268 -66.16 23.12 -58.61
C SER A 268 -64.76 22.72 -59.11
N ARG A 269 -64.58 22.58 -60.44
CA ARG A 269 -63.28 22.32 -61.08
C ARG A 269 -62.30 23.44 -60.76
N ASP A 270 -62.75 24.70 -60.84
CA ASP A 270 -61.89 25.86 -60.63
C ASP A 270 -61.60 26.09 -59.14
N ASP A 271 -62.54 25.77 -58.23
CA ASP A 271 -62.30 25.66 -56.78
C ASP A 271 -61.26 24.57 -56.45
N TYR A 272 -61.40 23.37 -57.04
CA TYR A 272 -60.43 22.27 -56.85
C TYR A 272 -59.05 22.61 -57.43
N ARG A 273 -59.01 23.33 -58.56
CA ARG A 273 -57.77 23.83 -59.15
C ARG A 273 -57.08 24.84 -58.22
N LEU A 274 -57.80 25.84 -57.72
CA LEU A 274 -57.26 26.81 -56.77
C LEU A 274 -56.74 26.13 -55.49
N LYS A 275 -57.46 25.11 -54.99
CA LYS A 275 -57.02 24.30 -53.85
C LYS A 275 -55.74 23.51 -54.15
N ASN A 276 -55.59 22.98 -55.37
CA ASN A 276 -54.40 22.27 -55.80
C ASN A 276 -53.19 23.22 -55.95
N ASP A 277 -53.39 24.40 -56.54
CA ASP A 277 -52.37 25.46 -56.65
C ASP A 277 -51.90 25.95 -55.27
N LEU A 278 -52.79 26.00 -54.26
CA LEU A 278 -52.45 26.32 -52.88
C LEU A 278 -51.66 25.19 -52.18
N LEU A 279 -52.13 23.94 -52.26
CA LEU A 279 -51.43 22.78 -51.70
C LEU A 279 -50.04 22.58 -52.32
N THR A 280 -49.89 22.85 -53.62
CA THR A 280 -48.60 22.79 -54.33
C THR A 280 -47.60 23.82 -53.78
N LYS A 281 -48.07 25.02 -53.41
CA LYS A 281 -47.22 26.03 -52.73
C LYS A 281 -46.85 25.60 -51.32
N GLU A 282 -47.81 25.10 -50.54
CA GLU A 282 -47.54 24.60 -49.18
C GLU A 282 -46.51 23.46 -49.17
N VAL A 283 -46.60 22.52 -50.12
CA VAL A 283 -45.59 21.47 -50.33
C VAL A 283 -44.21 22.05 -50.67
N PHE A 284 -44.13 23.06 -51.55
CA PHE A 284 -42.86 23.69 -51.91
C PHE A 284 -42.24 24.49 -50.73
N GLU A 285 -43.04 25.21 -49.95
CA GLU A 285 -42.60 25.91 -48.74
C GLU A 285 -42.10 24.93 -47.67
N LEU A 286 -42.79 23.80 -47.48
CA LEU A 286 -42.36 22.72 -46.59
C LEU A 286 -41.07 22.04 -47.07
N GLN A 287 -40.89 21.83 -48.37
CA GLN A 287 -39.67 21.29 -48.97
C GLN A 287 -38.47 22.24 -48.76
N SER A 288 -38.63 23.54 -49.06
CA SER A 288 -37.59 24.56 -48.80
C SER A 288 -37.17 24.58 -47.33
N LYS A 289 -38.15 24.49 -46.42
CA LYS A 289 -37.90 24.45 -44.98
C LYS A 289 -37.25 23.15 -44.51
N GLN A 290 -37.55 22.02 -45.17
CA GLN A 290 -36.87 20.75 -44.92
C GLN A 290 -35.40 20.82 -45.35
N GLU A 291 -35.08 21.44 -46.49
CA GLU A 291 -33.69 21.65 -46.90
C GLU A 291 -32.92 22.57 -45.94
N GLU A 292 -33.54 23.65 -45.45
CA GLU A 292 -32.93 24.53 -44.43
C GLU A 292 -32.63 23.77 -43.14
N LEU A 293 -33.58 22.97 -42.65
CA LEU A 293 -33.39 22.13 -41.46
C LEU A 293 -32.32 21.05 -41.68
N GLN A 294 -32.19 20.49 -42.88
CA GLN A 294 -31.13 19.53 -43.22
C GLN A 294 -29.76 20.20 -43.19
N LYS A 295 -29.60 21.39 -43.81
CA LYS A 295 -28.35 22.16 -43.78
C LYS A 295 -27.88 22.46 -42.35
N VAL A 296 -28.81 22.86 -41.47
CA VAL A 296 -28.51 23.08 -40.04
C VAL A 296 -28.17 21.79 -39.29
N ALA A 297 -28.77 20.65 -39.64
CA ALA A 297 -28.40 19.35 -39.08
C ALA A 297 -27.00 18.90 -39.53
N ASP A 298 -26.64 19.13 -40.79
CA ASP A 298 -25.33 18.82 -41.34
C ASP A 298 -24.23 19.71 -40.70
N GLU A 299 -24.49 21.02 -40.54
CA GLU A 299 -23.63 21.94 -39.78
C GLU A 299 -23.46 21.50 -38.31
N ALA A 300 -24.53 21.06 -37.65
CA ALA A 300 -24.47 20.56 -36.27
C ALA A 300 -23.66 19.26 -36.13
N ASN A 301 -23.67 18.39 -37.15
CA ASN A 301 -22.82 17.20 -37.20
C ASN A 301 -21.34 17.59 -37.41
N ASN A 302 -21.05 18.49 -38.35
CA ASN A 302 -19.68 18.98 -38.58
C ASN A 302 -19.07 19.60 -37.31
N LEU A 303 -19.82 20.47 -36.62
CA LEU A 303 -19.40 21.08 -35.35
C LEU A 303 -19.22 20.07 -34.22
N LYS A 304 -19.99 18.97 -34.22
CA LYS A 304 -19.80 17.87 -33.26
C LYS A 304 -18.50 17.13 -33.53
N ASP A 305 -18.18 16.84 -34.79
CA ASP A 305 -16.96 16.13 -35.16
C ASP A 305 -15.71 17.01 -34.92
N GLU A 306 -15.80 18.33 -35.13
CA GLU A 306 -14.77 19.29 -34.68
C GLU A 306 -14.59 19.28 -33.16
N LEU A 307 -15.68 19.24 -32.38
CA LEU A 307 -15.61 19.17 -30.91
C LEU A 307 -15.00 17.83 -30.42
N ASP A 308 -15.29 16.72 -31.08
CA ASP A 308 -14.70 15.41 -30.74
C ASP A 308 -13.22 15.32 -31.15
N ALA A 309 -12.81 15.92 -32.27
CA ALA A 309 -11.40 16.11 -32.60
C ALA A 309 -10.67 17.00 -31.57
N LEU A 310 -11.27 18.13 -31.18
CA LEU A 310 -10.71 19.02 -30.16
C LEU A 310 -10.58 18.32 -28.80
N ARG A 311 -11.56 17.49 -28.39
CA ARG A 311 -11.48 16.65 -27.19
C ARG A 311 -10.27 15.71 -27.25
N GLU A 312 -10.03 15.05 -28.38
CA GLU A 312 -8.86 14.17 -28.52
C GLU A 312 -7.53 14.94 -28.40
N THR A 313 -7.46 16.18 -28.91
CA THR A 313 -6.27 17.04 -28.72
C THR A 313 -6.09 17.53 -27.27
N ALA A 314 -7.18 17.81 -26.54
CA ALA A 314 -7.14 18.17 -25.13
C ALA A 314 -6.67 16.99 -24.25
N ASP A 315 -7.15 15.78 -24.56
CA ASP A 315 -6.68 14.54 -23.94
C ASP A 315 -5.19 14.26 -24.19
N LYS A 316 -4.71 14.55 -25.40
CA LYS A 316 -3.27 14.50 -25.74
C LYS A 316 -2.47 15.55 -24.94
N ALA A 317 -2.96 16.78 -24.85
CA ALA A 317 -2.34 17.84 -24.06
C ALA A 317 -2.24 17.47 -22.57
N SER A 318 -3.32 16.97 -21.96
CA SER A 318 -3.35 16.49 -20.57
C SER A 318 -2.33 15.36 -20.32
N LYS A 319 -2.19 14.41 -21.25
CA LYS A 319 -1.15 13.36 -21.20
C LYS A 319 0.27 13.94 -21.27
N TYR A 320 0.49 14.97 -22.10
CA TYR A 320 1.78 15.67 -22.14
C TYR A 320 2.06 16.47 -20.86
N GLU A 321 1.07 17.17 -20.29
CA GLU A 321 1.22 17.87 -19.00
C GLU A 321 1.63 16.92 -17.87
N LEU A 322 0.98 15.75 -17.77
CA LEU A 322 1.34 14.71 -16.79
C LEU A 322 2.77 14.18 -16.99
N THR A 323 3.22 13.97 -18.24
CA THR A 323 4.62 13.54 -18.48
C THR A 323 5.62 14.65 -18.15
N ILE A 324 5.34 15.90 -18.52
CA ILE A 324 6.14 17.08 -18.17
C ILE A 324 6.28 17.21 -16.64
N GLU A 325 5.19 17.06 -15.88
CA GLU A 325 5.24 17.12 -14.42
C GLU A 325 6.07 15.97 -13.83
N SER A 326 5.99 14.77 -14.42
CA SER A 326 6.86 13.64 -14.05
C SER A 326 8.35 13.92 -14.32
N TYR A 327 8.67 14.72 -15.34
CA TYR A 327 10.05 15.13 -15.65
C TYR A 327 10.52 16.27 -14.74
N LYS A 328 9.66 17.24 -14.39
CA LYS A 328 9.98 18.26 -13.37
C LYS A 328 10.38 17.61 -12.05
N LYS A 329 9.56 16.68 -11.55
CA LYS A 329 9.87 15.95 -10.31
C LYS A 329 11.21 15.22 -10.39
N LYS A 330 11.51 14.52 -11.49
CA LYS A 330 12.82 13.89 -11.69
C LYS A 330 13.99 14.88 -11.70
N MET A 331 13.77 16.11 -12.19
CA MET A 331 14.78 17.18 -12.15
C MET A 331 14.95 17.77 -10.74
N GLU A 332 13.89 17.82 -9.94
CA GLU A 332 13.95 18.14 -8.50
C GLU A 332 14.71 17.06 -7.73
N ASP A 333 14.34 15.78 -7.91
CA ASP A 333 15.02 14.61 -7.34
C ASP A 333 16.53 14.61 -7.69
N LEU A 334 16.89 14.90 -8.94
CA LEU A 334 18.29 15.02 -9.39
C LEU A 334 19.02 16.24 -8.78
N SER A 335 18.30 17.33 -8.52
CA SER A 335 18.86 18.53 -7.88
C SER A 335 19.12 18.29 -6.40
N ASP A 336 18.22 17.57 -5.72
CA ASP A 336 18.41 17.15 -4.34
C ASP A 336 19.48 16.06 -4.19
N LEU A 337 19.61 15.14 -5.15
CA LEU A 337 20.73 14.20 -5.17
C LEU A 337 22.08 14.93 -5.33
N LYS A 338 22.18 15.93 -6.21
CA LYS A 338 23.37 16.79 -6.33
C LYS A 338 23.66 17.55 -5.03
N ARG A 339 22.63 18.06 -4.34
CA ARG A 339 22.76 18.71 -3.02
C ARG A 339 23.28 17.74 -1.95
N GLN A 340 22.79 16.50 -1.95
CA GLN A 340 23.28 15.44 -1.05
C GLN A 340 24.73 15.05 -1.34
N VAL A 341 25.09 14.87 -2.63
CA VAL A 341 26.48 14.61 -3.04
C VAL A 341 27.41 15.71 -2.54
N LYS A 342 27.08 16.98 -2.78
CA LYS A 342 27.89 18.09 -2.27
C LYS A 342 28.03 18.08 -0.74
N ILE A 343 26.96 17.82 0.00
CA ILE A 343 27.02 17.71 1.48
C ILE A 343 27.92 16.56 1.94
N LEU A 344 28.03 15.47 1.17
CA LEU A 344 28.96 14.37 1.45
C LEU A 344 30.41 14.72 1.05
N GLU A 345 30.62 15.45 -0.04
CA GLU A 345 31.92 15.98 -0.46
C GLU A 345 32.48 16.98 0.57
N ASP A 346 31.66 17.96 0.99
CA ASP A 346 31.99 18.95 2.02
C ASP A 346 32.38 18.25 3.35
N LYS A 347 31.63 17.21 3.77
CA LYS A 347 31.95 16.41 4.97
C LYS A 347 33.21 15.55 4.81
N ASN A 348 33.47 15.01 3.63
CA ASN A 348 34.68 14.22 3.39
C ASN A 348 35.93 15.11 3.41
N MET A 349 35.80 16.35 2.93
CA MET A 349 36.81 17.39 3.07
C MET A 349 37.02 17.78 4.55
N GLU A 350 35.95 17.95 5.34
CA GLU A 350 36.01 18.19 6.79
C GLU A 350 36.73 17.04 7.54
N TYR A 351 36.41 15.78 7.23
CA TYR A 351 37.12 14.62 7.81
C TYR A 351 38.59 14.56 7.39
N MET A 352 38.93 14.93 6.15
CA MET A 352 40.32 14.98 5.70
C MET A 352 41.11 16.10 6.39
N GLN A 353 40.50 17.27 6.57
CA GLN A 353 41.05 18.40 7.32
C GLN A 353 41.33 18.01 8.78
N THR A 354 40.34 17.44 9.48
CA THR A 354 40.48 16.97 10.86
C THR A 354 41.55 15.87 10.99
N LYS A 355 41.68 14.99 9.97
CA LYS A 355 42.75 13.97 9.92
C LYS A 355 44.14 14.59 9.82
N ILE A 356 44.31 15.64 9.01
CA ILE A 356 45.58 16.38 8.90
C ILE A 356 45.91 17.05 10.25
N GLU A 357 44.93 17.67 10.91
CA GLU A 357 45.09 18.29 12.23
C GLU A 357 45.52 17.27 13.31
N TYR A 358 44.94 16.07 13.32
CA TYR A 358 45.41 14.99 14.19
C TYR A 358 46.82 14.49 13.84
N GLU A 359 47.18 14.40 12.56
CA GLU A 359 48.55 14.05 12.15
C GLU A 359 49.57 15.12 12.56
N GLU A 360 49.19 16.39 12.60
CA GLU A 360 50.02 17.48 13.12
C GLU A 360 50.09 17.49 14.65
N GLU A 361 49.01 17.19 15.36
CA GLU A 361 49.02 17.02 16.81
C GLU A 361 49.93 15.85 17.21
N ILE A 362 49.89 14.73 16.49
CA ILE A 362 50.79 13.59 16.71
C ILE A 362 52.26 13.98 16.48
N LYS A 363 52.56 14.79 15.45
CA LYS A 363 53.92 15.32 15.21
C LYS A 363 54.37 16.23 16.36
N ARG A 364 53.51 17.15 16.82
CA ARG A 364 53.79 18.08 17.93
C ARG A 364 53.99 17.32 19.26
N ALA A 365 53.11 16.36 19.58
CA ALA A 365 53.23 15.49 20.74
C ALA A 365 54.52 14.64 20.71
N SER A 366 54.92 14.12 19.54
CA SER A 366 56.18 13.38 19.37
C SER A 366 57.40 14.26 19.67
N THR A 367 57.42 15.51 19.17
CA THR A 367 58.48 16.48 19.47
C THR A 367 58.55 16.83 20.96
N ILE A 368 57.40 17.09 21.60
CA ILE A 368 57.32 17.36 23.05
C ILE A 368 57.82 16.15 23.86
N ARG A 369 57.45 14.92 23.47
CA ARG A 369 57.92 13.68 24.12
C ARG A 369 59.44 13.53 23.99
N ASN A 370 60.02 13.86 22.84
CA ASN A 370 61.47 13.79 22.63
C ASN A 370 62.20 14.84 23.49
N HIS A 371 61.67 16.07 23.61
CA HIS A 371 62.20 17.08 24.53
C HIS A 371 62.08 16.67 26.00
N LEU A 372 60.95 16.08 26.41
CA LEU A 372 60.78 15.53 27.76
C LEU A 372 61.80 14.44 28.07
N GLU A 373 62.11 13.56 27.12
CA GLU A 373 63.11 12.50 27.30
C GLU A 373 64.53 13.08 27.44
N ILE A 374 64.88 14.13 26.68
CA ILE A 374 66.14 14.88 26.86
C ILE A 374 66.19 15.51 28.26
N CYS A 375 65.08 16.11 28.74
CA CYS A 375 65.02 16.70 30.07
C CYS A 375 65.17 15.64 31.18
N LYS A 376 64.61 14.44 31.01
CA LYS A 376 64.84 13.30 31.93
C LYS A 376 66.29 12.87 31.94
N GLN A 377 66.94 12.78 30.78
CA GLN A 377 68.36 12.41 30.69
C GLN A 377 69.25 13.44 31.38
N GLN A 378 68.96 14.74 31.20
CA GLN A 378 69.65 15.82 31.91
C GLN A 378 69.40 15.74 33.43
N LEU A 379 68.17 15.50 33.87
CA LEU A 379 67.85 15.32 35.29
C LEU A 379 68.58 14.12 35.90
N ALA A 380 68.60 12.98 35.21
CA ALA A 380 69.31 11.78 35.64
C ALA A 380 70.83 11.99 35.69
N GLU A 381 71.41 12.76 34.76
CA GLU A 381 72.83 13.13 34.80
C GLU A 381 73.14 14.10 35.95
N CYS A 382 72.27 15.07 36.21
CA CYS A 382 72.37 15.96 37.37
C CYS A 382 72.24 15.19 38.69
N GLN A 383 71.35 14.21 38.77
CA GLN A 383 71.20 13.36 39.96
C GLN A 383 72.42 12.46 40.15
N ARG A 384 72.94 11.81 39.09
CA ARG A 384 74.22 11.08 39.16
C ARG A 384 75.36 11.98 39.64
N LYS A 385 75.45 13.22 39.13
CA LYS A 385 76.44 14.21 39.59
C LYS A 385 76.26 14.58 41.06
N TYR A 386 75.02 14.66 41.56
CA TYR A 386 74.71 14.92 42.96
C TYR A 386 75.09 13.73 43.86
N ASP A 387 74.72 12.51 43.45
CA ASP A 387 75.11 11.26 44.13
C ASP A 387 76.64 11.11 44.17
N GLU A 388 77.34 11.48 43.10
CA GLU A 388 78.81 11.57 43.03
C GLU A 388 79.42 12.63 43.97
N GLN A 389 78.66 13.64 44.42
CA GLN A 389 79.12 14.59 45.45
C GLN A 389 78.80 14.09 46.86
N ILE A 390 77.63 13.45 47.09
CA ILE A 390 77.33 12.75 48.35
C ILE A 390 78.43 11.70 48.63
N ASN A 391 78.73 10.84 47.66
CA ASN A 391 79.80 9.83 47.76
C ASN A 391 81.22 10.40 47.94
N LYS A 392 81.43 11.71 47.82
CA LYS A 392 82.69 12.40 48.18
C LYS A 392 82.58 13.03 49.57
N TYR A 393 81.46 13.67 49.87
CA TYR A 393 81.15 14.21 51.19
C TYR A 393 81.22 13.10 52.27
N ASP A 394 80.57 11.95 52.05
CA ASP A 394 80.58 10.82 52.98
C ASP A 394 82.00 10.29 53.26
N LYS A 395 82.87 10.30 52.24
CA LYS A 395 84.29 9.92 52.37
C LYS A 395 85.07 10.94 53.19
N LEU A 396 84.87 12.23 52.91
CA LEU A 396 85.50 13.32 53.67
C LEU A 396 84.99 13.36 55.12
N GLU A 397 83.71 13.05 55.37
CA GLU A 397 83.16 12.94 56.73
C GLU A 397 83.74 11.71 57.46
N PHE A 398 83.91 10.58 56.78
CA PHE A 398 84.59 9.40 57.33
C PHE A 398 86.07 9.67 57.64
N GLU A 399 86.79 10.36 56.74
CA GLU A 399 88.17 10.79 56.95
C GLU A 399 88.30 11.80 58.09
N ALA A 400 87.37 12.76 58.19
CA ALA A 400 87.30 13.72 59.30
C ALA A 400 87.06 13.01 60.65
N LYS A 401 86.07 12.11 60.74
CA LYS A 401 85.80 11.30 61.95
C LYS A 401 86.99 10.42 62.34
N LYS A 402 87.71 9.88 61.35
CA LYS A 402 88.94 9.10 61.57
C LYS A 402 90.07 9.98 62.14
N LEU A 403 90.26 11.18 61.60
CA LEU A 403 91.24 12.15 62.12
C LEU A 403 90.85 12.67 63.52
N GLU A 404 89.57 12.92 63.77
CA GLU A 404 89.04 13.30 65.09
C GLU A 404 89.23 12.19 66.13
N ALA A 405 89.03 10.92 65.76
CA ALA A 405 89.33 9.77 66.62
C ALA A 405 90.83 9.64 66.90
N GLN A 406 91.70 9.90 65.91
CA GLN A 406 93.16 9.93 66.10
C GLN A 406 93.60 11.09 67.02
N LEU A 407 93.06 12.30 66.82
CA LEU A 407 93.28 13.45 67.70
C LEU A 407 92.80 13.16 69.12
N SER A 408 91.64 12.53 69.28
CA SER A 408 91.10 12.11 70.58
C SER A 408 91.99 11.07 71.27
N SER A 409 92.57 10.13 70.51
CA SER A 409 93.53 9.16 71.05
C SER A 409 94.82 9.84 71.50
N ALA A 410 95.38 10.73 70.68
CA ALA A 410 96.57 11.51 71.01
C ALA A 410 96.32 12.48 72.18
N HIS A 411 95.09 12.98 72.34
CA HIS A 411 94.70 13.80 73.48
C HIS A 411 94.70 12.98 74.77
N ARG A 412 94.09 11.79 74.77
CA ARG A 412 94.12 10.86 75.92
C ARG A 412 95.53 10.41 76.27
N GLU A 413 96.39 10.20 75.28
CA GLU A 413 97.80 9.88 75.49
C GLU A 413 98.56 11.06 76.12
N LYS A 414 98.33 12.29 75.63
CA LYS A 414 98.84 13.53 76.24
C LYS A 414 98.33 13.71 77.67
N GLU A 415 97.05 13.48 77.95
CA GLU A 415 96.48 13.52 79.29
C GLU A 415 97.12 12.47 80.20
N ARG A 416 97.29 11.24 79.70
CA ARG A 416 97.99 10.16 80.42
C ARG A 416 99.43 10.54 80.75
N LEU A 417 100.17 11.15 79.81
CA LEU A 417 101.52 11.65 80.02
C LEU A 417 101.56 12.88 80.95
N ILE A 418 100.50 13.69 81.01
CA ILE A 418 100.36 14.78 81.98
C ILE A 418 100.13 14.22 83.39
N ILE A 419 99.25 13.22 83.53
CA ILE A 419 98.99 12.51 84.79
C ILE A 419 100.24 11.77 85.26
N GLU A 420 100.94 11.07 84.35
CA GLU A 420 102.20 10.38 84.65
C GLU A 420 103.30 11.39 85.05
N ARG A 421 103.42 12.52 84.33
CA ARG A 421 104.30 13.64 84.72
C ARG A 421 103.95 14.18 86.10
N ASP A 422 102.67 14.38 86.41
CA ASP A 422 102.27 14.96 87.68
C ASP A 422 102.37 13.96 88.84
N ALA A 423 102.11 12.67 88.62
CA ALA A 423 102.45 11.62 89.57
C ALA A 423 103.98 11.47 89.75
N LEU A 424 104.78 11.71 88.71
CA LEU A 424 106.25 11.77 88.81
C LEU A 424 106.78 13.08 89.43
N LYS A 425 106.00 14.16 89.44
CA LYS A 425 106.30 15.35 90.26
C LYS A 425 105.89 15.10 91.70
N GLU A 426 104.68 14.60 91.92
CA GLU A 426 104.11 14.29 93.23
C GLU A 426 105.02 13.30 93.95
N THR A 427 105.38 12.17 93.34
CA THR A 427 106.37 11.24 93.93
C THR A 427 107.77 11.84 94.11
N ASN A 428 108.16 12.88 93.36
CA ASN A 428 109.45 13.58 93.54
C ASN A 428 109.37 14.66 94.64
N GLU A 429 108.20 15.25 94.84
CA GLU A 429 107.86 16.13 95.96
C GLU A 429 107.64 15.31 97.24
N GLU A 430 107.00 14.14 97.17
CA GLU A 430 106.97 13.11 98.21
C GLU A 430 108.37 12.56 98.50
N LEU A 431 109.27 12.39 97.52
CA LEU A 431 110.66 11.98 97.81
C LEU A 431 111.45 13.10 98.51
N LYS A 432 111.19 14.38 98.20
CA LYS A 432 111.73 15.51 98.99
C LYS A 432 111.07 15.59 100.37
N CYS A 433 109.76 15.33 100.45
CA CYS A 433 109.02 15.38 101.70
C CYS A 433 109.30 14.15 102.58
N THR A 434 109.65 12.98 102.05
CA THR A 434 110.07 11.79 102.83
C THR A 434 111.56 11.81 103.15
N GLN A 435 112.37 12.55 102.40
CA GLN A 435 113.68 13.06 102.87
C GLN A 435 113.54 14.04 104.06
N LEU A 436 112.34 14.55 104.35
CA LEU A 436 112.02 15.39 105.52
C LEU A 436 111.06 14.72 106.53
N HIS A 437 110.35 13.67 106.13
CA HIS A 437 109.37 12.89 106.89
C HIS A 437 109.60 11.40 106.60
N THR A 438 110.65 10.85 107.22
CA THR A 438 110.74 9.41 107.48
C THR A 438 109.74 9.02 108.59
N ALA A 439 108.45 9.24 108.33
CA ALA A 439 107.35 9.13 109.29
C ALA A 439 105.99 8.81 108.62
N GLU A 440 105.66 7.51 108.60
CA GLU A 440 104.30 6.96 108.82
C GLU A 440 103.15 7.21 107.79
N ASN A 441 103.31 6.61 106.60
CA ASN A 441 102.39 5.62 105.98
C ASN A 441 100.83 5.80 105.88
N THR A 442 100.37 5.77 104.62
CA THR A 442 99.25 4.94 104.06
C THR A 442 97.77 5.39 104.11
N THR A 443 96.97 4.88 103.14
CA THR A 443 95.79 5.55 102.52
C THR A 443 94.58 4.59 102.17
N PRO A 444 93.70 4.71 101.11
CA PRO A 444 92.21 4.64 101.29
C PRO A 444 91.42 3.68 100.34
N THR A 445 90.07 3.77 100.23
CA THR A 445 89.22 3.00 99.24
C THR A 445 87.85 3.66 98.85
N MET A 446 87.00 3.00 98.03
CA MET A 446 86.25 3.60 96.87
C MET A 446 85.02 2.81 96.31
N LEU A 447 84.14 3.46 95.49
CA LEU A 447 83.14 2.93 94.47
C LEU A 447 81.89 2.09 94.94
N HIS A 448 80.81 1.77 94.15
CA HIS A 448 79.99 2.39 93.05
C HIS A 448 78.76 1.48 92.62
N THR A 449 78.03 1.75 91.49
CA THR A 449 77.11 0.89 90.63
C THR A 449 75.62 1.31 90.37
N VAL A 450 74.78 0.49 89.68
CA VAL A 450 73.66 0.87 88.73
C VAL A 450 72.47 -0.15 88.67
N SER A 451 71.26 0.24 88.19
CA SER A 451 70.01 -0.58 87.93
C SER A 451 68.95 0.20 87.10
N ASN A 452 67.78 -0.25 86.55
CA ASN A 452 67.16 -1.54 86.06
C ASN A 452 65.78 -1.23 85.34
N THR A 453 65.00 -2.27 84.91
CA THR A 453 63.51 -2.29 84.63
C THR A 453 62.97 -1.79 83.26
N GLU A 454 62.01 -2.39 82.49
CA GLU A 454 60.90 -3.42 82.56
C GLU A 454 59.46 -2.82 82.68
N LEU A 455 58.29 -3.33 82.20
CA LEU A 455 57.77 -4.37 81.24
C LEU A 455 56.21 -4.13 81.05
N ILE A 456 55.43 -4.78 80.12
CA ILE A 456 53.97 -5.21 80.24
C ILE A 456 53.27 -5.73 78.92
N SER A 457 52.14 -6.47 79.06
CA SER A 457 51.48 -7.44 78.13
C SER A 457 50.28 -6.97 77.25
N PRO A 458 49.74 -7.81 76.30
CA PRO A 458 48.96 -7.32 75.15
C PRO A 458 47.45 -7.73 75.01
N GLU A 459 46.72 -8.13 76.05
CA GLU A 459 45.34 -8.67 75.93
C GLU A 459 44.22 -7.65 75.65
N ILE A 460 44.52 -6.34 75.61
CA ILE A 460 43.53 -5.28 75.36
C ILE A 460 43.26 -5.05 73.86
N LYS A 461 44.14 -5.53 72.97
CA LYS A 461 44.11 -5.17 71.53
C LYS A 461 43.00 -5.84 70.71
N GLU A 462 42.61 -7.07 71.05
CA GLU A 462 41.73 -7.88 70.20
C GLU A 462 40.27 -7.38 70.20
N LYS A 463 39.78 -6.88 71.34
CA LYS A 463 38.40 -6.40 71.50
C LYS A 463 38.13 -5.05 70.83
N LEU A 464 39.17 -4.33 70.42
CA LEU A 464 39.08 -3.08 69.65
C LEU A 464 38.77 -3.37 68.18
N VAL A 465 39.52 -4.31 67.57
CA VAL A 465 39.54 -4.57 66.13
C VAL A 465 38.19 -5.05 65.58
N LEU A 466 37.45 -5.85 66.34
CA LEU A 466 36.15 -6.38 65.89
C LEU A 466 35.07 -5.29 65.79
N LEU A 467 35.03 -4.36 66.76
CA LEU A 467 34.08 -3.23 66.76
C LEU A 467 34.43 -2.16 65.71
N GLU A 468 35.72 -2.01 65.39
CA GLU A 468 36.17 -1.20 64.24
C GLU A 468 35.78 -1.82 62.90
N HIS A 469 35.75 -3.16 62.79
CA HIS A 469 35.37 -3.85 61.56
C HIS A 469 33.86 -3.76 61.27
N GLU A 470 33.01 -3.94 62.27
CA GLU A 470 31.55 -3.87 62.14
C GLU A 470 31.08 -2.44 61.75
N ASN A 471 31.66 -1.40 62.38
CA ASN A 471 31.43 0.00 62.00
C ASN A 471 31.88 0.35 60.57
N LYS A 472 32.82 -0.41 60.00
CA LYS A 472 33.37 -0.16 58.66
C LYS A 472 32.48 -0.71 57.55
N MET A 473 31.80 -1.84 57.79
CA MET A 473 30.90 -2.45 56.80
C MET A 473 29.60 -1.64 56.63
N LEU A 474 28.95 -1.25 57.72
CA LEU A 474 27.70 -0.46 57.68
C LEU A 474 27.86 0.93 57.03
N ARG A 475 29.08 1.45 56.93
CA ARG A 475 29.38 2.69 56.19
C ARG A 475 29.51 2.52 54.68
N LEU A 476 29.73 1.32 54.17
CA LEU A 476 29.91 1.08 52.73
C LEU A 476 28.57 0.89 51.99
N GLU A 477 27.57 0.27 52.64
CA GLU A 477 26.28 -0.02 51.99
C GLU A 477 25.40 1.23 51.76
N GLN A 478 25.63 2.34 52.48
CA GLN A 478 24.88 3.59 52.27
C GLN A 478 25.42 4.48 51.13
N LEU A 479 26.61 4.23 50.59
CA LEU A 479 27.22 5.07 49.53
C LEU A 479 26.94 4.58 48.10
N GLY A 480 26.53 3.32 47.92
CA GLY A 480 26.45 2.66 46.61
C GLY A 480 25.42 3.22 45.61
N HIS A 481 24.54 4.13 46.02
CA HIS A 481 23.58 4.81 45.11
C HIS A 481 24.00 6.26 44.80
N ASP A 482 25.08 6.75 45.39
CA ASP A 482 25.38 8.19 45.46
C ASP A 482 26.79 8.55 44.95
N GLU A 483 27.49 7.68 44.20
CA GLU A 483 28.90 7.95 43.81
C GLU A 483 29.06 9.00 42.69
N LYS A 484 28.02 9.24 41.88
CA LYS A 484 28.11 10.14 40.71
C LYS A 484 27.83 11.61 41.02
N LEU A 485 27.07 11.91 42.08
CA LEU A 485 26.72 13.29 42.44
C LEU A 485 27.88 14.00 43.17
N PRO A 486 28.52 13.43 44.22
CA PRO A 486 29.66 14.03 44.92
C PRO A 486 30.91 14.12 44.05
N THR A 487 31.10 13.22 43.08
CA THR A 487 32.23 13.32 42.14
C THR A 487 32.08 14.53 41.22
N ILE A 488 30.87 14.82 40.74
CA ILE A 488 30.58 16.02 39.95
C ILE A 488 30.59 17.27 40.84
N GLN A 489 30.02 17.19 42.05
CA GLN A 489 30.01 18.30 43.00
C GLN A 489 31.44 18.67 43.44
N ALA A 490 32.31 17.70 43.75
CA ALA A 490 33.70 17.97 44.12
C ALA A 490 34.52 18.56 42.96
N LEU A 491 34.24 18.17 41.71
CA LEU A 491 34.83 18.80 40.52
C LEU A 491 34.30 20.23 40.29
N LEU A 492 33.03 20.49 40.62
CA LEU A 492 32.44 21.83 40.59
C LEU A 492 33.03 22.71 41.70
N ASP A 493 33.11 22.20 42.94
CA ASP A 493 33.66 22.87 44.12
C ASP A 493 35.16 23.17 43.95
N ASP A 494 35.96 22.25 43.38
CA ASP A 494 37.36 22.49 43.03
C ASP A 494 37.48 23.52 41.90
N SER A 495 36.61 23.48 40.89
CA SER A 495 36.53 24.50 39.84
C SER A 495 36.21 25.89 40.41
N GLU A 496 35.23 25.99 41.31
CA GLU A 496 34.84 27.24 41.98
C GLU A 496 35.90 27.73 42.97
N GLN A 497 36.56 26.83 43.72
CA GLN A 497 37.69 27.18 44.58
C GLN A 497 38.87 27.69 43.75
N ARG A 498 39.18 27.09 42.60
CA ARG A 498 40.20 27.59 41.66
C ARG A 498 39.81 28.95 41.07
N LEU A 499 38.55 29.13 40.67
CA LEU A 499 38.03 30.41 40.16
C LEU A 499 38.09 31.51 41.21
N ASN A 500 37.71 31.22 42.45
CA ASN A 500 37.76 32.16 43.56
C ASN A 500 39.20 32.44 43.98
N ALA A 501 40.10 31.44 44.03
CA ALA A 501 41.53 31.65 44.26
C ALA A 501 42.21 32.47 43.15
N LEU A 502 41.77 32.33 41.89
CA LEU A 502 42.21 33.17 40.77
C LEU A 502 41.68 34.59 40.87
N ARG A 503 40.40 34.78 41.23
CA ARG A 503 39.81 36.11 41.51
C ARG A 503 40.51 36.80 42.69
N ASP A 504 40.87 36.05 43.73
CA ASP A 504 41.60 36.57 44.89
C ASP A 504 43.04 36.96 44.53
N LYS A 505 43.73 36.14 43.72
CA LYS A 505 45.05 36.47 43.15
C LYS A 505 44.96 37.70 42.25
N HIS A 506 43.95 37.79 41.39
CA HIS A 506 43.71 38.96 40.55
C HIS A 506 43.44 40.20 41.40
N ARG A 507 42.57 40.13 42.41
CA ARG A 507 42.27 41.24 43.32
C ARG A 507 43.52 41.71 44.07
N LYS A 508 44.32 40.76 44.59
CA LYS A 508 45.61 41.05 45.25
C LYS A 508 46.62 41.64 44.27
N ALA A 509 46.66 41.19 43.02
CA ALA A 509 47.50 41.76 41.97
C ALA A 509 47.06 43.18 41.58
N THR A 510 45.76 43.42 41.36
CA THR A 510 45.21 44.77 41.10
C THR A 510 45.49 45.71 42.26
N GLN A 511 45.30 45.26 43.50
CA GLN A 511 45.62 46.05 44.69
C GLN A 511 47.13 46.31 44.81
N LYS A 512 47.99 45.37 44.40
CA LYS A 512 49.44 45.56 44.35
C LYS A 512 49.88 46.49 43.23
N ILE A 513 49.22 46.47 42.08
CA ILE A 513 49.42 47.42 40.99
C ILE A 513 49.05 48.82 41.50
N MET A 514 47.88 49.00 42.12
CA MET A 514 47.46 50.29 42.67
C MET A 514 48.39 50.79 43.80
N GLU A 515 48.91 49.90 44.66
CA GLU A 515 49.98 50.25 45.63
C GLU A 515 51.28 50.68 44.96
N LEU A 516 51.65 50.07 43.82
CA LEU A 516 52.87 50.39 43.07
C LEU A 516 52.70 51.65 42.23
N GLU A 517 51.51 51.90 41.69
CA GLU A 517 51.13 53.12 40.97
C GLU A 517 51.14 54.31 41.93
N ASN A 518 50.48 54.21 43.09
CA ASN A 518 50.55 55.24 44.14
C ASN A 518 52.01 55.49 44.57
N LYS A 519 52.83 54.45 44.74
CA LYS A 519 54.26 54.61 45.09
C LYS A 519 55.10 55.18 43.94
N LEU A 520 54.72 54.93 42.68
CA LEU A 520 55.37 55.52 41.52
C LEU A 520 54.94 56.98 41.33
N GLU A 521 53.74 57.35 41.75
CA GLU A 521 53.27 58.73 41.83
C GLU A 521 53.95 59.47 43.00
N GLU A 522 53.99 58.90 44.20
CA GLU A 522 54.79 59.39 45.35
C GLU A 522 56.26 59.59 44.95
N VAL A 523 56.88 58.62 44.27
CA VAL A 523 58.28 58.73 43.79
C VAL A 523 58.43 59.74 42.66
N ASN A 524 57.40 59.98 41.83
CA ASN A 524 57.46 61.03 40.81
C ASN A 524 57.27 62.43 41.41
N GLU A 525 56.48 62.61 42.47
CA GLU A 525 56.42 63.85 43.25
C GLU A 525 57.71 64.07 44.04
N HIS A 526 58.21 63.06 44.77
CA HIS A 526 59.52 63.13 45.42
C HIS A 526 60.64 63.42 44.40
N ARG A 527 60.52 62.95 43.15
CA ARG A 527 61.45 63.28 42.06
C ARG A 527 61.24 64.69 41.50
N ARG A 528 60.03 65.27 41.54
CA ARG A 528 59.79 66.70 41.24
C ARG A 528 60.43 67.59 42.31
N GLU A 529 60.38 67.17 43.57
CA GLU A 529 60.96 67.89 44.72
C GLU A 529 62.50 67.72 44.82
N GLN A 530 63.00 66.49 44.70
CA GLN A 530 64.44 66.18 44.75
C GLN A 530 65.23 66.61 43.51
N ASN A 531 64.59 67.01 42.41
CA ASN A 531 65.29 67.57 41.24
C ASN A 531 65.99 68.92 41.53
N ARG A 532 65.97 69.39 42.78
CA ARG A 532 66.76 70.53 43.27
C ARG A 532 68.14 70.16 43.79
N ASP A 533 68.41 68.92 44.25
CA ASP A 533 69.70 68.62 44.91
C ASP A 533 70.23 67.18 44.79
N SER A 534 71.57 67.07 44.78
CA SER A 534 72.41 65.86 44.87
C SER A 534 72.32 64.80 43.74
N LYS A 535 73.36 64.75 42.89
CA LYS A 535 73.59 63.70 41.87
C LYS A 535 74.66 62.68 42.35
N LEU A 536 74.34 61.67 43.16
CA LEU A 536 75.39 60.72 43.62
C LEU A 536 75.08 59.21 43.72
N ASP A 537 73.89 58.70 43.39
CA ASP A 537 73.67 57.23 43.25
C ASP A 537 72.90 56.85 41.97
N ASN A 538 73.42 57.30 40.82
CA ASN A 538 72.73 57.15 39.55
C ASN A 538 72.75 55.69 39.02
N ASN A 539 73.86 54.96 39.20
CA ASN A 539 74.10 53.71 38.48
C ASN A 539 73.29 52.52 39.01
N GLY A 540 73.14 52.38 40.34
CA GLY A 540 72.36 51.30 40.95
C GLY A 540 70.87 51.41 40.62
N LEU A 541 70.33 52.62 40.77
CA LEU A 541 68.96 52.95 40.37
C LEU A 541 68.75 52.74 38.85
N GLN A 542 69.70 53.17 38.01
CA GLN A 542 69.58 53.02 36.55
C GLN A 542 69.52 51.55 36.10
N TYR A 543 70.24 50.63 36.76
CA TYR A 543 70.10 49.19 36.48
C TYR A 543 68.73 48.65 36.90
N LYS A 544 68.22 49.06 38.08
CA LYS A 544 66.90 48.60 38.56
C LYS A 544 65.74 49.17 37.73
N ILE A 545 65.86 50.41 37.26
CA ILE A 545 64.94 51.02 36.28
C ILE A 545 64.94 50.23 34.97
N LEU A 546 66.11 49.82 34.47
CA LEU A 546 66.21 49.03 33.24
C LEU A 546 65.56 47.63 33.38
N GLN A 547 65.71 46.99 34.55
CA GLN A 547 65.01 45.73 34.86
C GLN A 547 63.49 45.92 34.83
N LEU A 548 62.97 46.90 35.57
CA LEU A 548 61.53 47.18 35.63
C LEU A 548 60.95 47.61 34.28
N GLN A 549 61.72 48.31 33.44
CA GLN A 549 61.33 48.62 32.06
C GLN A 549 61.23 47.37 31.18
N ASN A 550 62.07 46.35 31.39
CA ASN A 550 61.97 45.09 30.65
C ASN A 550 60.81 44.21 31.16
N GLU A 551 60.58 44.15 32.47
CA GLU A 551 59.42 43.46 33.06
C GLU A 551 58.11 44.10 32.59
N GLY A 552 58.01 45.44 32.61
CA GLY A 552 56.88 46.18 32.07
C GLY A 552 56.65 45.95 30.56
N LYS A 553 57.72 45.85 29.75
CA LYS A 553 57.61 45.49 28.33
C LYS A 553 57.08 44.06 28.11
N GLN A 554 57.48 43.10 28.94
CA GLN A 554 56.98 41.72 28.82
C GLN A 554 55.50 41.65 29.19
N LEU A 555 55.07 42.31 30.27
CA LEU A 555 53.66 42.41 30.65
C LEU A 555 52.82 43.15 29.61
N GLN A 556 53.39 44.17 28.96
CA GLN A 556 52.74 44.85 27.82
C GLN A 556 52.53 43.90 26.63
N ILE A 557 53.55 43.11 26.26
CA ILE A 557 53.45 42.10 25.18
C ILE A 557 52.42 41.01 25.53
N GLU A 558 52.37 40.55 26.77
CA GLU A 558 51.38 39.56 27.23
C GLU A 558 49.96 40.15 27.22
N ARG A 559 49.79 41.40 27.66
CA ARG A 559 48.52 42.13 27.58
C ARG A 559 48.04 42.25 26.12
N ASP A 560 48.91 42.68 25.21
CA ASP A 560 48.55 42.90 23.81
C ASP A 560 48.23 41.58 23.09
N ARG A 561 48.90 40.48 23.46
CA ARG A 561 48.54 39.12 23.04
C ARG A 561 47.16 38.69 23.55
N LEU A 562 46.81 39.01 24.80
CA LEU A 562 45.49 38.68 25.35
C LEU A 562 44.38 39.52 24.71
N VAL A 563 44.63 40.79 24.37
CA VAL A 563 43.69 41.62 23.61
C VAL A 563 43.41 41.01 22.23
N LEU A 564 44.44 40.63 21.48
CA LEU A 564 44.28 39.92 20.19
C LEU A 564 43.46 38.63 20.31
N GLN A 565 43.63 37.86 21.39
CA GLN A 565 42.82 36.66 21.64
C GLN A 565 41.37 36.98 21.97
N ILE A 566 41.09 38.10 22.65
CA ILE A 566 39.72 38.57 22.90
C ILE A 566 39.07 39.01 21.59
N GLU A 567 39.75 39.79 20.74
CA GLU A 567 39.25 40.20 19.42
C GLU A 567 38.94 39.00 18.50
N GLU A 568 39.78 37.96 18.53
CA GLU A 568 39.52 36.68 17.83
C GLU A 568 38.27 35.97 18.37
N LYS A 569 38.02 36.02 19.69
CA LYS A 569 36.79 35.44 20.27
C LYS A 569 35.56 36.31 20.04
N GLU A 570 35.67 37.63 20.00
CA GLU A 570 34.55 38.51 19.66
C GLU A 570 34.13 38.37 18.19
N THR A 571 35.08 38.28 17.26
CA THR A 571 34.78 38.05 15.82
C THR A 571 34.17 36.66 15.56
N THR A 572 34.64 35.60 16.24
CA THR A 572 33.99 34.28 16.17
C THR A 572 32.59 34.27 16.82
N ILE A 573 32.37 35.01 17.91
CA ILE A 573 31.03 35.21 18.49
C ILE A 573 30.12 36.00 17.52
N GLN A 574 30.65 37.00 16.81
CA GLN A 574 29.87 37.83 15.88
C GLN A 574 29.45 37.05 14.62
N THR A 575 30.34 36.23 14.06
CA THR A 575 30.00 35.33 12.94
C THR A 575 29.00 34.24 13.36
N LEU A 576 29.11 33.70 14.58
CA LEU A 576 28.10 32.78 15.13
C LEU A 576 26.73 33.47 15.31
N LYS A 577 26.69 34.73 15.79
CA LYS A 577 25.46 35.53 15.87
C LYS A 577 24.82 35.74 14.49
N GLN A 578 25.61 36.06 13.45
CA GLN A 578 25.13 36.17 12.06
C GLN A 578 24.61 34.83 11.50
N LYS A 579 25.23 33.71 11.87
CA LYS A 579 24.75 32.37 11.52
C LYS A 579 23.42 32.05 12.20
N ILE A 580 23.22 32.49 13.44
CA ILE A 580 21.95 32.33 14.17
C ILE A 580 20.84 33.20 13.54
N THR A 581 21.10 34.46 13.18
CA THR A 581 20.07 35.30 12.54
C THR A 581 19.66 34.76 11.17
N THR A 582 20.61 34.36 10.32
CA THR A 582 20.30 33.77 9.01
C THR A 582 19.58 32.41 9.10
N LEU A 583 19.85 31.60 10.13
CA LEU A 583 19.06 30.39 10.41
C LEU A 583 17.64 30.73 10.87
N ASN A 584 17.45 31.72 11.74
CA ASN A 584 16.13 32.18 12.18
C ASN A 584 15.30 32.78 11.03
N GLU A 585 15.93 33.53 10.12
CA GLU A 585 15.31 34.00 8.87
C GLU A 585 14.91 32.84 7.93
N SER A 586 15.70 31.75 7.92
CA SER A 586 15.35 30.54 7.17
C SER A 586 14.22 29.75 7.81
N ILE A 587 14.14 29.72 9.15
CA ILE A 587 13.07 29.04 9.90
C ILE A 587 11.75 29.80 9.69
N THR A 588 11.71 31.10 9.96
CA THR A 588 10.51 31.94 9.77
C THR A 588 9.99 31.94 8.33
N ARG A 589 10.90 31.87 7.34
CA ARG A 589 10.51 31.66 5.92
C ARG A 589 9.85 30.29 5.71
N LYS A 590 10.38 29.22 6.31
CA LYS A 590 9.80 27.88 6.22
C LYS A 590 8.47 27.74 6.99
N GLU A 591 8.30 28.45 8.10
CA GLU A 591 7.02 28.58 8.81
C GLU A 591 5.96 29.23 7.91
N TYR A 592 6.31 30.32 7.22
CA TYR A 592 5.40 30.98 6.27
C TYR A 592 5.08 30.12 5.04
N GLU A 593 6.09 29.44 4.46
CA GLU A 593 5.87 28.47 3.38
C GLU A 593 4.95 27.32 3.82
N ASN A 594 5.14 26.79 5.03
CA ASN A 594 4.30 25.72 5.57
C ASN A 594 2.86 26.20 5.82
N ALA A 595 2.68 27.37 6.45
CA ALA A 595 1.35 27.96 6.67
C ALA A 595 0.60 28.21 5.33
N ALA A 596 1.31 28.65 4.28
CA ALA A 596 0.73 28.80 2.95
C ALA A 596 0.35 27.45 2.31
N MET A 597 1.12 26.39 2.56
CA MET A 597 0.81 25.02 2.10
C MET A 597 -0.35 24.38 2.89
N GLU A 598 -0.46 24.66 4.19
CA GLU A 598 -1.62 24.29 5.00
C GLU A 598 -2.89 25.01 4.55
N GLU A 599 -2.81 26.32 4.24
CA GLU A 599 -3.96 27.09 3.75
C GLU A 599 -4.39 26.62 2.34
N ARG A 600 -3.45 26.28 1.45
CA ARG A 600 -3.73 25.60 0.18
C ARG A 600 -4.41 24.25 0.39
N SER A 601 -3.87 23.43 1.30
CA SER A 601 -4.41 22.09 1.63
C SER A 601 -5.83 22.20 2.19
N LYS A 602 -6.08 23.18 3.07
CA LYS A 602 -7.43 23.52 3.56
C LYS A 602 -8.37 23.92 2.42
N LYS A 603 -7.93 24.77 1.49
CA LYS A 603 -8.72 25.15 0.29
C LYS A 603 -9.01 23.96 -0.62
N TYR A 604 -8.09 23.00 -0.78
CA TYR A 604 -8.36 21.76 -1.51
C TYR A 604 -9.35 20.85 -0.76
N ILE A 605 -9.25 20.73 0.57
CA ILE A 605 -10.20 19.98 1.40
C ILE A 605 -11.60 20.64 1.37
N GLU A 606 -11.68 21.96 1.37
CA GLU A 606 -12.94 22.71 1.25
C GLU A 606 -13.55 22.57 -0.14
N LYS A 607 -12.74 22.62 -1.22
CA LYS A 607 -13.19 22.26 -2.58
C LYS A 607 -13.68 20.81 -2.66
N ALA A 608 -12.96 19.85 -2.09
CA ALA A 608 -13.38 18.45 -2.05
C ALA A 608 -14.70 18.28 -1.28
N LYS A 609 -14.87 18.94 -0.12
CA LYS A 609 -16.13 18.98 0.63
C LYS A 609 -17.26 19.63 -0.17
N ALA A 610 -16.99 20.69 -0.92
CA ALA A 610 -17.98 21.34 -1.79
C ALA A 610 -18.40 20.44 -2.95
N VAL A 611 -17.43 19.79 -3.62
CA VAL A 611 -17.71 18.80 -4.68
C VAL A 611 -18.52 17.63 -4.13
N ILE A 612 -18.10 17.03 -3.02
CA ILE A 612 -18.85 15.97 -2.32
C ILE A 612 -20.27 16.44 -1.96
N LYS A 613 -20.45 17.69 -1.51
CA LYS A 613 -21.77 18.26 -1.20
C LYS A 613 -22.63 18.47 -2.45
N SER A 614 -22.05 18.83 -3.60
CA SER A 614 -22.76 18.90 -4.89
C SER A 614 -23.01 17.53 -5.54
N MET A 615 -22.22 16.52 -5.17
CA MET A 615 -22.35 15.13 -5.63
C MET A 615 -23.23 14.30 -4.67
N ASP A 616 -23.59 14.80 -3.49
CA ASP A 616 -24.49 14.11 -2.56
C ASP A 616 -25.91 14.09 -3.16
N PRO A 617 -26.48 12.92 -3.56
CA PRO A 617 -27.69 12.87 -4.39
C PRO A 617 -29.00 13.34 -3.72
N LYS A 618 -28.93 13.96 -2.53
CA LYS A 618 -30.09 14.33 -1.70
C LYS A 618 -30.72 15.67 -2.04
N GLN A 619 -30.16 16.45 -2.97
CA GLN A 619 -30.69 17.77 -3.37
C GLN A 619 -30.97 17.91 -4.87
N SER A 620 -31.13 16.80 -5.60
CA SER A 620 -31.69 16.79 -6.96
C SER A 620 -32.82 15.76 -7.09
N ASN A 621 -34.07 16.25 -7.12
CA ASN A 621 -35.32 15.62 -7.60
C ASN A 621 -35.74 14.18 -7.22
N TYR A 622 -35.05 13.42 -6.35
CA TYR A 622 -35.50 12.08 -5.90
C TYR A 622 -35.94 11.95 -4.41
N PRO A 623 -36.82 12.80 -3.83
CA PRO A 623 -37.25 12.64 -2.43
C PRO A 623 -38.07 11.38 -2.14
N CYS A 624 -38.90 10.92 -3.09
CA CYS A 624 -39.90 9.88 -2.82
C CYS A 624 -39.30 8.47 -2.91
N GLU A 625 -38.65 8.13 -4.04
CA GLU A 625 -38.20 6.77 -4.32
C GLU A 625 -37.08 6.30 -3.37
N LEU A 626 -36.12 7.17 -3.03
CA LEU A 626 -35.07 6.83 -2.05
C LEU A 626 -35.62 6.62 -0.63
N VAL A 627 -36.71 7.30 -0.25
CA VAL A 627 -37.40 7.07 1.03
C VAL A 627 -38.18 5.76 0.99
N LEU A 628 -38.88 5.46 -0.11
CA LEU A 628 -39.58 4.19 -0.31
C LEU A 628 -38.60 3.01 -0.29
N LEU A 629 -37.48 3.08 -1.02
CA LEU A 629 -36.44 2.05 -1.03
C LEU A 629 -35.78 1.89 0.35
N ARG A 630 -35.52 2.99 1.07
CA ARG A 630 -34.99 2.93 2.45
C ARG A 630 -35.98 2.25 3.41
N ASN A 631 -37.27 2.55 3.28
CA ASN A 631 -38.32 1.91 4.07
C ASN A 631 -38.45 0.42 3.73
N GLN A 632 -38.43 0.05 2.44
CA GLN A 632 -38.40 -1.37 2.02
C GLN A 632 -37.17 -2.12 2.52
N VAL A 633 -36.00 -1.47 2.61
CA VAL A 633 -34.79 -2.09 3.19
C VAL A 633 -34.91 -2.27 4.70
N ILE A 634 -35.52 -1.31 5.41
CA ILE A 634 -35.82 -1.44 6.86
C ILE A 634 -36.84 -2.56 7.10
N GLU A 635 -37.87 -2.66 6.26
CA GLU A 635 -38.93 -3.66 6.35
C GLU A 635 -38.42 -5.07 6.00
N LYS A 636 -37.61 -5.21 4.94
CA LYS A 636 -36.91 -6.47 4.64
C LYS A 636 -35.94 -6.88 5.75
N ARG A 637 -35.26 -5.93 6.41
CA ARG A 637 -34.45 -6.24 7.61
C ARG A 637 -35.31 -6.77 8.75
N LYS A 638 -36.43 -6.12 9.09
CA LYS A 638 -37.38 -6.64 10.09
C LYS A 638 -37.86 -8.05 9.76
N ILE A 639 -38.17 -8.34 8.50
CA ILE A 639 -38.59 -9.68 8.05
C ILE A 639 -37.46 -10.70 8.21
N ILE A 640 -36.20 -10.33 7.94
CA ILE A 640 -35.03 -11.18 8.21
C ILE A 640 -34.87 -11.41 9.73
N ASP A 641 -34.95 -10.35 10.55
CA ASP A 641 -34.86 -10.43 12.02
C ASP A 641 -35.97 -11.32 12.63
N GLU A 642 -37.15 -11.36 11.98
CA GLU A 642 -38.30 -12.19 12.35
C GLU A 642 -38.08 -13.67 11.94
N MET A 643 -37.67 -13.91 10.70
CA MET A 643 -37.33 -15.27 10.23
C MET A 643 -36.15 -15.86 11.01
N GLU A 644 -35.17 -15.05 11.40
CA GLU A 644 -34.07 -15.50 12.26
C GLU A 644 -34.53 -15.90 13.67
N ARG A 645 -35.52 -15.20 14.25
CA ARG A 645 -36.10 -15.58 15.54
C ARG A 645 -36.93 -16.85 15.42
N SER A 646 -37.81 -16.93 14.42
CA SER A 646 -38.57 -18.15 14.12
C SER A 646 -37.68 -19.37 13.85
N LEU A 647 -36.54 -19.20 13.15
CA LEU A 647 -35.55 -20.26 12.94
C LEU A 647 -34.85 -20.68 14.26
N LYS A 648 -34.57 -19.73 15.16
CA LYS A 648 -33.99 -20.04 16.49
C LYS A 648 -35.01 -20.79 17.36
N GLU A 649 -36.27 -20.38 17.35
CA GLU A 649 -37.37 -21.07 18.03
C GLU A 649 -37.62 -22.48 17.48
N SER A 650 -37.64 -22.64 16.15
CA SER A 650 -37.76 -23.95 15.49
C SER A 650 -36.60 -24.89 15.82
N LYS A 651 -35.36 -24.38 15.92
CA LYS A 651 -34.20 -25.17 16.39
C LYS A 651 -34.35 -25.60 17.84
N LEU A 652 -34.76 -24.71 18.73
CA LEU A 652 -35.00 -25.04 20.15
C LEU A 652 -36.13 -26.07 20.32
N LEU A 653 -37.17 -26.01 19.48
CA LEU A 653 -38.23 -27.01 19.43
C LEU A 653 -37.70 -28.36 18.96
N SER A 654 -36.93 -28.40 17.88
CA SER A 654 -36.33 -29.63 17.34
C SER A 654 -35.34 -30.28 18.31
N GLU A 655 -34.53 -29.48 19.01
CA GLU A 655 -33.66 -29.96 20.10
C GLU A 655 -34.47 -30.54 21.28
N MET A 656 -35.64 -29.96 21.59
CA MET A 656 -36.53 -30.48 22.63
C MET A 656 -37.20 -31.80 22.20
N GLU A 657 -37.65 -31.88 20.95
CA GLU A 657 -38.17 -33.11 20.34
C GLU A 657 -37.12 -34.22 20.31
N GLU A 658 -35.87 -33.92 19.95
CA GLU A 658 -34.76 -34.87 20.01
C GLU A 658 -34.53 -35.39 21.44
N LYS A 659 -34.46 -34.49 22.43
CA LYS A 659 -34.32 -34.87 23.85
C LYS A 659 -35.51 -35.72 24.34
N LEU A 660 -36.72 -35.45 23.89
CA LEU A 660 -37.92 -36.25 24.18
C LEU A 660 -37.88 -37.62 23.50
N MET A 661 -37.48 -37.70 22.22
CA MET A 661 -37.29 -38.98 21.49
C MET A 661 -36.21 -39.85 22.15
N ILE A 662 -35.08 -39.25 22.53
CA ILE A 662 -34.00 -39.95 23.26
C ILE A 662 -34.51 -40.46 24.61
N SER A 663 -35.23 -39.64 25.38
CA SER A 663 -35.84 -40.07 26.65
C SER A 663 -36.85 -41.20 26.46
N ALA A 664 -37.71 -41.12 25.44
CA ALA A 664 -38.68 -42.17 25.12
C ALA A 664 -37.99 -43.48 24.67
N PHE A 665 -36.92 -43.39 23.89
CA PHE A 665 -36.12 -44.54 23.47
C PHE A 665 -35.43 -45.23 24.66
N TYR A 666 -34.82 -44.47 25.58
CA TYR A 666 -34.24 -45.04 26.80
C TYR A 666 -35.31 -45.64 27.73
N GLN A 667 -36.47 -45.00 27.87
CA GLN A 667 -37.59 -45.58 28.64
C GLN A 667 -38.09 -46.88 28.01
N LEU A 668 -38.26 -46.92 26.68
CA LEU A 668 -38.68 -48.13 25.95
C LEU A 668 -37.65 -49.26 26.12
N GLY A 669 -36.36 -48.96 25.92
CA GLY A 669 -35.26 -49.90 26.13
C GLY A 669 -35.21 -50.44 27.56
N PHE A 670 -35.42 -49.58 28.57
CA PHE A 670 -35.53 -49.99 29.97
C PHE A 670 -36.76 -50.87 30.21
N THR A 671 -37.93 -50.55 29.63
CA THR A 671 -39.12 -51.41 29.76
C THR A 671 -38.91 -52.78 29.11
N CYS A 672 -38.29 -52.87 27.93
CA CYS A 672 -38.00 -54.15 27.29
C CYS A 672 -36.93 -54.95 28.08
N GLN A 673 -35.90 -54.30 28.64
CA GLN A 673 -34.95 -54.96 29.54
C GLN A 673 -35.63 -55.48 30.81
N ARG A 674 -36.55 -54.70 31.40
CA ARG A 674 -37.35 -55.13 32.55
C ARG A 674 -38.27 -56.28 32.18
N GLU A 675 -38.96 -56.24 31.05
CA GLU A 675 -39.80 -57.34 30.56
C GLU A 675 -39.00 -58.62 30.32
N ILE A 676 -37.77 -58.52 29.80
CA ILE A 676 -36.86 -59.68 29.65
C ILE A 676 -36.40 -60.20 31.03
N ALA A 677 -36.15 -59.32 32.00
CA ALA A 677 -35.83 -59.72 33.38
C ALA A 677 -37.03 -60.37 34.07
N ASP A 678 -38.23 -59.80 33.93
CA ASP A 678 -39.50 -60.32 34.45
C ASP A 678 -39.87 -61.66 33.78
N GLN A 679 -39.60 -61.85 32.48
CA GLN A 679 -39.74 -63.14 31.80
C GLN A 679 -38.74 -64.18 32.30
N ARG A 680 -37.49 -63.80 32.58
CA ARG A 680 -36.50 -64.69 33.20
C ARG A 680 -36.92 -65.07 34.62
N LEU A 681 -37.38 -64.10 35.41
CA LEU A 681 -37.93 -64.34 36.75
C LEU A 681 -39.19 -65.20 36.71
N ALA A 682 -40.07 -65.01 35.71
CA ALA A 682 -41.24 -65.85 35.48
C ALA A 682 -40.87 -67.29 35.08
N ASN A 683 -39.78 -67.49 34.33
CA ASN A 683 -39.24 -68.83 34.05
C ASN A 683 -38.64 -69.48 35.30
N PHE A 684 -37.96 -68.73 36.17
CA PHE A 684 -37.53 -69.25 37.48
C PHE A 684 -38.71 -69.54 38.43
N SER A 685 -39.73 -68.67 38.49
CA SER A 685 -40.88 -68.82 39.38
C SER A 685 -42.01 -69.71 38.83
N SER A 686 -41.91 -70.16 37.58
CA SER A 686 -42.71 -71.28 37.05
C SER A 686 -42.01 -72.63 37.24
N SER A 687 -40.69 -72.64 37.48
CA SER A 687 -39.95 -73.81 37.96
C SER A 687 -40.18 -74.13 39.45
N GLN A 688 -40.87 -73.27 40.20
CA GLN A 688 -41.45 -73.58 41.51
C GLN A 688 -42.98 -73.47 41.45
N GLY A 689 -43.65 -74.62 41.49
CA GLY A 689 -45.04 -74.76 41.06
C GLY A 689 -46.05 -73.92 41.86
N ASN A 690 -46.67 -72.94 41.20
CA ASN A 690 -47.77 -72.16 41.76
C ASN A 690 -49.13 -72.73 41.39
N SER A 691 -49.85 -73.18 42.42
CA SER A 691 -51.17 -73.83 42.41
C SER A 691 -52.21 -73.25 41.44
N PHE A 692 -53.04 -74.14 40.88
CA PHE A 692 -54.19 -73.85 40.02
C PHE A 692 -55.09 -72.71 40.56
N LEU A 693 -55.24 -72.62 41.89
CA LEU A 693 -56.06 -71.60 42.57
C LEU A 693 -55.51 -70.16 42.43
N ALA A 694 -54.23 -69.97 42.15
CA ALA A 694 -53.66 -68.65 41.88
C ALA A 694 -54.13 -68.09 40.52
N ARG A 695 -54.37 -68.98 39.55
CA ARG A 695 -54.68 -68.62 38.16
C ARG A 695 -56.09 -68.03 37.97
N GLN A 696 -56.96 -68.16 38.97
CA GLN A 696 -58.35 -67.68 38.93
C GLN A 696 -58.56 -66.33 39.65
N ARG A 697 -57.49 -65.71 40.20
CA ARG A 697 -57.59 -64.46 41.00
C ARG A 697 -56.98 -63.21 40.33
N GLN A 698 -56.62 -63.28 39.05
CA GLN A 698 -56.12 -62.13 38.29
C GLN A 698 -57.27 -61.47 37.49
N PRO A 699 -57.58 -60.18 37.70
CA PRO A 699 -58.73 -59.51 37.07
C PRO A 699 -58.44 -59.04 35.64
N SER A 700 -59.46 -59.07 34.78
CA SER A 700 -59.37 -58.62 33.38
C SER A 700 -59.49 -57.10 33.24
N ALA A 701 -58.47 -56.45 32.67
CA ALA A 701 -58.51 -55.06 32.17
C ALA A 701 -58.14 -55.06 30.67
N ARG A 702 -59.07 -54.95 29.70
CA ARG A 702 -59.94 -53.81 29.29
C ARG A 702 -59.21 -52.84 28.34
N ARG A 703 -59.71 -52.73 27.09
CA ARG A 703 -59.16 -51.90 26.00
C ARG A 703 -59.66 -50.45 26.06
N THR A 704 -58.80 -49.52 25.64
CA THR A 704 -59.09 -48.17 25.07
C THR A 704 -57.77 -47.73 24.42
N ILE A 705 -57.61 -47.51 23.10
CA ILE A 705 -58.38 -46.73 22.11
C ILE A 705 -58.36 -45.23 22.40
N HIS A 706 -57.42 -44.53 21.73
CA HIS A 706 -57.50 -43.15 21.23
C HIS A 706 -56.40 -43.02 20.16
N SER A 707 -56.70 -43.06 18.87
CA SER A 707 -57.29 -42.00 18.01
C SER A 707 -56.26 -40.95 17.56
N SER A 708 -55.64 -41.19 16.39
CA SER A 708 -54.87 -40.17 15.67
C SER A 708 -55.81 -39.08 15.14
N VAL A 709 -55.38 -37.82 15.23
CA VAL A 709 -56.02 -36.68 14.55
C VAL A 709 -54.93 -35.85 13.88
N TYR A 710 -54.89 -35.89 12.55
CA TYR A 710 -54.23 -34.86 11.74
C TYR A 710 -54.92 -33.51 12.00
N ASN A 711 -54.14 -32.43 12.08
CA ASN A 711 -54.48 -31.27 11.26
C ASN A 711 -53.29 -30.37 10.96
N SER A 712 -53.40 -29.63 9.86
CA SER A 712 -52.39 -28.70 9.36
C SER A 712 -52.76 -27.26 9.70
N LYS A 713 -51.75 -26.47 10.12
CA LYS A 713 -51.55 -25.10 9.64
C LYS A 713 -50.11 -24.65 9.85
#